data_AF-A0A665VUA2-F1
#
_entry.id   AF-A0A665VUA2-F1
#
_cell.length_a   1.000
_cell.length_b   1.000
_cell.length_c   1.000
_cell.angle_alpha   90.00
_cell.angle_beta   90.00
_cell.angle_gamma   90.00
#
_symmetry.space_group_name_H-M   'P 1'
#
loop_
_entity.id
_entity.type
_entity.pdbx_description
1 polymer ?
#
loop_
_entity_poly.entity_id
_entity_poly.type
_entity_poly.pdbx_seq_one_letter_code
_entity_poly.pdbx_strand_id
1 'polypeptide(L)'
;MLAKSRTLMGGRSERNEFLLLHAFHEKNYIVPDKPSFKKAQLEMVEGEDDVDTGKGKRKKKAAYAGGLVLDPKVGKCFCSTCIFICLVCTCVFPLLKPPSICSVGFYDKFVLLLDFNSLYPSIIQEFNICFTTVQREAYNTQKRNQEIPEIPDSDLEMGILPKEIRKLVERRKQVKQLMKQQEINPDLYLQYDIRQKALKLTANSMYGCLGFSFSRFYAKPLAALVTHKGREILMHTKDMVQKMNLEVIYGDTDSIMINTNSRSLEEVFKLGNKVKAEVNKLYKLLEIDIDGVFKALLLLKKKKYAALVVENHGEGQYSVKQELKGLDIVRRDWCDLAKECGNYVIGQILSDQSRDVIVENIQKHLIEVGEKVASGDVPLKQYEIHKALTKDPQDYPDKKSLPHVHVALWINSQGGHRVKAGDTVSYIICQDGSTLAASQRAYALEQLQKQEGLSLDTHYYLAQQIHPVVSRICDPIEGIDSVLIATWLGLDPSQFRAQQQYQREEETDSTLGAPVQLTDEERYKDCERFTFTCPQCGTDNIYDSVFEGAGSHLEPSLMQCCHISCECKPINYVVNISNKLLLDIRRHIKRYYSGWLVCEDQACQNRTRRLPIAFSRHGPICPSCTKATLRPEYTEKALYNQLCFYRFIFDWEYAYNKVLLENEKTARRHQPNRIFMEAEVYQRLKEVSDKALATSGYSEINLAKLFQAFSSLK
;
A
#
# COMPACT_ATOMS: atom_id res chain seq x y z
N MET A 1 11.59 -21.56 41.49
CA MET A 1 10.40 -21.85 40.66
C MET A 1 9.63 -20.60 40.21
N LEU A 2 9.46 -19.58 41.06
CA LEU A 2 8.66 -18.36 40.75
C LEU A 2 9.11 -17.55 39.50
N ALA A 3 10.40 -17.54 39.16
CA ALA A 3 10.89 -16.85 37.94
C ALA A 3 10.57 -17.60 36.64
N LYS A 4 10.50 -18.94 36.69
CA LYS A 4 10.18 -19.77 35.52
C LYS A 4 8.68 -19.68 35.19
N SER A 5 7.80 -19.66 36.19
CA SER A 5 6.36 -19.49 35.97
C SER A 5 6.03 -18.15 35.30
N ARG A 6 6.66 -17.05 35.72
CA ARG A 6 6.48 -15.73 35.07
C ARG A 6 7.00 -15.68 33.64
N THR A 7 8.11 -16.37 33.37
CA THR A 7 8.61 -16.53 31.99
C THR A 7 7.59 -17.26 31.11
N LEU A 8 6.93 -18.30 31.64
CA LEU A 8 5.88 -19.06 30.94
C LEU A 8 4.60 -18.24 30.71
N MET A 9 4.32 -17.24 31.55
CA MET A 9 3.21 -16.28 31.33
C MET A 9 3.44 -15.34 30.13
N GLY A 10 4.63 -15.33 29.51
CA GLY A 10 4.87 -14.71 28.20
C GLY A 10 5.27 -13.23 28.21
N GLY A 11 5.43 -12.60 29.37
CA GLY A 11 5.81 -11.18 29.48
C GLY A 11 7.27 -10.91 29.08
N ARG A 12 7.51 -10.35 27.89
CA ARG A 12 8.87 -10.00 27.41
C ARG A 12 9.49 -8.86 28.23
N SER A 13 8.69 -7.85 28.59
CA SER A 13 9.17 -6.69 29.35
C SER A 13 9.69 -7.07 30.73
N GLU A 14 9.05 -8.03 31.39
CA GLU A 14 9.46 -8.49 32.71
C GLU A 14 10.82 -9.19 32.66
N ARG A 15 11.09 -9.98 31.60
CA ARG A 15 12.40 -10.66 31.43
C ARG A 15 13.55 -9.65 31.32
N ASN A 16 13.35 -8.60 30.52
CA ASN A 16 14.36 -7.54 30.37
C ASN A 16 14.47 -6.66 31.60
N GLU A 17 13.37 -6.43 32.33
CA GLU A 17 13.40 -5.76 33.63
C GLU A 17 14.36 -6.50 34.57
N PHE A 18 14.19 -7.82 34.76
CA PHE A 18 15.07 -8.60 35.61
C PHE A 18 16.52 -8.62 35.11
N LEU A 19 16.74 -8.72 33.79
CA LEU A 19 18.09 -8.68 33.21
C LEU A 19 18.81 -7.37 33.58
N LEU A 20 18.14 -6.23 33.42
CA LEU A 20 18.72 -4.93 33.76
C LEU A 20 18.89 -4.78 35.27
N LEU A 21 17.93 -5.23 36.09
CA LEU A 21 18.06 -5.20 37.55
C LEU A 21 19.31 -5.94 38.02
N HIS A 22 19.56 -7.15 37.50
CA HIS A 22 20.77 -7.91 37.81
C HIS A 22 22.03 -7.13 37.40
N ALA A 23 22.07 -6.62 36.16
CA ALA A 23 23.23 -5.90 35.65
C ALA A 23 23.56 -4.61 36.41
N PHE A 24 22.53 -3.82 36.77
CA PHE A 24 22.69 -2.60 37.56
C PHE A 24 23.10 -2.91 39.00
N HIS A 25 22.51 -3.94 39.62
CA HIS A 25 22.85 -4.35 40.98
C HIS A 25 24.29 -4.88 41.08
N GLU A 26 24.75 -5.69 40.11
CA GLU A 26 26.15 -6.16 40.03
C GLU A 26 27.16 -5.01 39.90
N LYS A 27 26.73 -3.86 39.37
CA LYS A 27 27.55 -2.66 39.20
C LYS A 27 27.34 -1.61 40.29
N ASN A 28 26.65 -1.94 41.37
CA ASN A 28 26.35 -1.04 42.50
C ASN A 28 25.55 0.21 42.12
N TYR A 29 24.66 0.12 41.11
CA TYR A 29 23.73 1.19 40.76
C TYR A 29 22.43 1.09 41.55
N ILE A 30 21.89 2.25 41.93
CA ILE A 30 20.51 2.35 42.42
C ILE A 30 19.57 2.20 41.22
N VAL A 31 18.61 1.29 41.33
CA VAL A 31 17.65 0.99 40.26
C VAL A 31 16.34 1.75 40.48
N PRO A 32 15.59 2.10 39.42
CA PRO A 32 14.29 2.74 39.55
C PRO A 32 13.35 1.90 40.40
N ASP A 33 12.51 2.51 41.24
CA ASP A 33 11.47 1.77 41.95
C ASP A 33 10.42 1.20 40.97
N LYS A 34 9.73 0.13 41.37
CA LYS A 34 8.67 -0.42 40.54
C LYS A 34 7.48 0.55 40.56
N PRO A 35 7.08 1.11 39.41
CA PRO A 35 5.96 2.05 39.39
C PRO A 35 4.68 1.35 39.83
N SER A 36 3.98 1.94 40.81
CA SER A 36 2.64 1.47 41.19
C SER A 36 1.66 1.81 40.07
N PHE A 37 0.84 0.85 39.65
CA PHE A 37 -0.15 1.01 38.57
C PHE A 37 -1.08 2.23 38.78
N LYS A 38 -1.30 2.66 40.04
CA LYS A 38 -2.08 3.87 40.37
C LYS A 38 -1.30 5.17 40.12
N LYS A 39 0.00 5.22 40.40
CA LYS A 39 0.83 6.43 40.27
C LYS A 39 1.15 6.76 38.81
N ALA A 40 1.35 5.74 37.98
CA ALA A 40 1.54 5.87 36.53
C ALA A 40 0.28 6.35 35.77
N GLN A 41 -0.92 6.24 36.37
CA GLN A 41 -2.12 6.89 35.81
C GLN A 41 -2.21 8.36 36.19
N LEU A 42 -1.79 8.73 37.41
CA LEU A 42 -1.83 10.12 37.91
C LEU A 42 -0.82 11.03 37.18
N GLU A 43 0.42 10.59 37.00
CA GLU A 43 1.43 11.37 36.25
C GLU A 43 1.10 11.53 34.75
N MET A 44 0.20 10.70 34.20
CA MET A 44 -0.29 10.86 32.82
C MET A 44 -1.46 11.85 32.72
N VAL A 45 -2.29 11.99 33.76
CA VAL A 45 -3.43 12.93 33.76
C VAL A 45 -2.95 14.38 33.84
N GLU A 46 -1.85 14.65 34.54
CA GLU A 46 -1.27 16.01 34.62
C GLU A 46 -0.48 16.43 33.36
N GLY A 47 -0.24 15.50 32.41
CA GLY A 47 0.50 15.75 31.17
C GLY A 47 -0.33 15.74 29.87
N GLU A 48 -1.62 15.43 29.95
CA GLU A 48 -2.56 15.37 28.82
C GLU A 48 -3.82 16.19 29.13
N ASP A 49 -3.68 17.51 29.29
CA ASP A 49 -4.79 18.44 29.07
C ASP A 49 -5.00 18.60 27.55
N ASP A 50 -5.59 17.59 26.93
CA ASP A 50 -6.42 17.73 25.75
C ASP A 50 -7.69 16.91 26.00
N VAL A 51 -8.79 17.62 26.19
CA VAL A 51 -10.11 17.08 26.49
C VAL A 51 -10.60 16.21 25.32
N ASP A 52 -10.50 14.89 25.45
CA ASP A 52 -11.32 13.95 24.68
C ASP A 52 -12.03 12.99 25.64
N THR A 53 -13.22 13.40 26.08
CA THR A 53 -14.18 12.55 26.78
C THR A 53 -14.75 11.51 25.80
N GLY A 54 -14.05 10.40 25.63
CA GLY A 54 -14.49 9.27 24.81
C GLY A 54 -13.89 7.95 25.27
N LYS A 55 -14.58 7.24 26.18
CA LYS A 55 -14.17 5.93 26.71
C LYS A 55 -14.08 4.88 25.60
N GLY A 56 -12.85 4.62 25.16
CA GLY A 56 -12.49 3.41 24.41
C GLY A 56 -10.98 3.36 24.22
N LYS A 57 -10.27 2.51 24.97
CA LYS A 57 -8.82 2.28 24.79
C LYS A 57 -8.55 1.73 23.38
N ARG A 58 -8.39 2.65 22.41
CA ARG A 58 -7.76 2.45 21.11
C ARG A 58 -6.27 2.14 21.33
N LYS A 59 -5.68 1.39 20.42
CA LYS A 59 -4.22 1.13 20.39
C LYS A 59 -3.50 2.49 20.47
N LYS A 60 -2.73 2.73 21.54
CA LYS A 60 -2.11 4.04 21.82
C LYS A 60 -1.31 4.52 20.60
N LYS A 61 -1.45 5.82 20.25
CA LYS A 61 -0.72 6.49 19.17
C LYS A 61 0.80 6.32 19.39
N ALA A 62 1.57 6.19 18.31
CA ALA A 62 3.02 6.04 18.41
C ALA A 62 3.63 7.27 19.10
N ALA A 63 4.36 7.06 20.20
CA ALA A 63 4.90 8.16 21.01
C ALA A 63 6.16 8.80 20.41
N TYR A 64 6.84 8.12 19.48
CA TYR A 64 8.06 8.56 18.79
C TYR A 64 8.14 7.90 17.39
N ALA A 65 9.01 8.42 16.53
CA ALA A 65 9.21 7.89 15.17
C ALA A 65 9.87 6.50 15.17
N GLY A 66 9.29 5.55 14.44
CA GLY A 66 9.80 4.18 14.29
C GLY A 66 10.90 4.03 13.23
N GLY A 67 11.13 2.78 12.79
CA GLY A 67 12.03 2.49 11.67
C GLY A 67 11.54 3.09 10.34
N LEU A 68 12.47 3.31 9.42
CA LEU A 68 12.17 3.79 8.07
C LEU A 68 11.76 2.61 7.18
N VAL A 69 10.76 2.82 6.34
CA VAL A 69 10.39 1.89 5.27
C VAL A 69 10.46 2.67 3.97
N LEU A 70 11.40 2.29 3.11
CA LEU A 70 11.56 2.89 1.79
C LEU A 70 10.32 2.61 0.95
N ASP A 71 9.97 3.54 0.07
CA ASP A 71 8.87 3.31 -0.86
C ASP A 71 9.24 2.20 -1.83
N PRO A 72 8.41 1.14 -1.94
CA PRO A 72 8.67 0.07 -2.88
C PRO A 72 8.51 0.59 -4.30
N LYS A 73 9.40 0.18 -5.21
CA LYS A 73 9.26 0.42 -6.65
C LYS A 73 8.20 -0.51 -7.24
N VAL A 74 6.94 -0.24 -6.91
CA VAL A 74 5.75 -0.80 -7.55
C VAL A 74 5.37 0.20 -8.62
N GLY A 75 5.33 -0.17 -9.88
CA GLY A 75 4.89 0.74 -10.90
C GLY A 75 4.08 -0.01 -11.92
N LYS A 76 3.43 0.71 -12.80
CA LYS A 76 2.87 0.13 -14.02
C LYS A 76 3.77 0.57 -15.15
N CYS A 77 4.15 -0.34 -16.03
CA CYS A 77 4.77 0.09 -17.26
C CYS A 77 3.66 0.66 -18.15
N PHE A 78 3.75 1.95 -18.44
CA PHE A 78 2.98 2.55 -19.51
C PHE A 78 3.63 2.12 -20.83
N CYS A 79 3.26 0.94 -21.33
CA CYS A 79 3.60 0.56 -22.68
C CYS A 79 2.71 1.35 -23.64
N SER A 80 3.19 2.51 -24.09
CA SER A 80 2.57 3.34 -25.13
C SER A 80 2.43 2.64 -26.50
N THR A 81 2.78 1.36 -26.62
CA THR A 81 2.93 0.64 -27.88
C THR A 81 1.90 -0.49 -28.12
N CYS A 82 0.98 -0.77 -27.18
CA CYS A 82 0.03 -1.89 -27.34
C CYS A 82 -1.38 -1.54 -27.83
N ILE A 83 -1.69 -0.29 -28.20
CA ILE A 83 -2.96 0.07 -28.90
C ILE A 83 -2.71 0.27 -30.41
N PHE A 84 -1.80 -0.52 -30.98
CA PHE A 84 -1.58 -0.56 -32.43
C PHE A 84 -1.68 -2.00 -32.96
N ILE A 85 -2.73 -2.75 -32.60
CA ILE A 85 -3.29 -3.83 -33.44
C ILE A 85 -4.80 -3.86 -33.19
N CYS A 86 -5.53 -3.00 -33.89
CA CYS A 86 -6.84 -3.35 -34.42
C CYS A 86 -7.17 -2.35 -35.54
N LEU A 87 -6.71 -2.68 -36.74
CA LEU A 87 -7.27 -2.39 -38.07
C LEU A 87 -6.14 -2.30 -39.12
N VAL A 88 -6.00 -3.38 -39.88
CA VAL A 88 -5.62 -3.45 -41.31
C VAL A 88 -4.33 -2.72 -41.74
N CYS A 89 -3.21 -3.44 -41.83
CA CYS A 89 -2.38 -3.45 -43.05
C CYS A 89 -1.18 -4.41 -42.93
N THR A 90 -1.11 -5.33 -43.90
CA THR A 90 0.10 -6.02 -44.33
C THR A 90 1.15 -5.02 -44.81
N CYS A 91 2.24 -4.79 -44.05
CA CYS A 91 3.50 -4.31 -44.59
C CYS A 91 4.67 -4.72 -43.69
N VAL A 92 5.69 -5.29 -44.34
CA VAL A 92 6.92 -5.84 -43.79
C VAL A 92 7.89 -4.68 -43.47
N PHE A 93 8.40 -4.62 -42.24
CA PHE A 93 9.66 -3.96 -41.91
C PHE A 93 10.41 -4.76 -40.82
N PRO A 94 11.68 -5.15 -41.03
CA PRO A 94 12.43 -5.96 -40.09
C PRO A 94 13.30 -5.11 -39.16
N LEU A 95 13.63 -5.70 -37.99
CA LEU A 95 14.72 -5.36 -37.07
C LEU A 95 14.57 -4.11 -36.17
N LEU A 96 14.03 -4.33 -34.97
CA LEU A 96 14.51 -3.70 -33.73
C LEU A 96 14.17 -4.59 -32.52
N LYS A 97 15.24 -4.96 -31.80
CA LYS A 97 15.42 -5.71 -30.53
C LYS A 97 14.20 -6.28 -29.77
N PRO A 98 14.31 -7.51 -29.20
CA PRO A 98 13.24 -8.12 -28.40
C PRO A 98 12.88 -7.24 -27.19
N PRO A 99 11.59 -7.13 -26.82
CA PRO A 99 11.15 -6.31 -25.69
C PRO A 99 11.70 -6.89 -24.39
N SER A 100 12.77 -6.28 -23.88
CA SER A 100 13.26 -6.54 -22.53
C SER A 100 12.28 -5.91 -21.55
N ILE A 101 11.58 -6.80 -20.83
CA ILE A 101 10.83 -6.63 -19.58
C ILE A 101 10.92 -5.22 -18.99
N CYS A 102 9.82 -4.49 -19.05
CA CYS A 102 9.53 -3.44 -18.09
C CYS A 102 8.10 -3.73 -17.64
N SER A 103 7.93 -4.48 -16.56
CA SER A 103 6.67 -4.53 -15.80
C SER A 103 7.07 -4.17 -14.38
N VAL A 104 6.84 -2.92 -14.01
CA VAL A 104 7.35 -2.39 -12.74
C VAL A 104 6.61 -3.13 -11.59
N GLY A 105 7.31 -3.52 -10.52
CA GLY A 105 6.74 -4.33 -9.42
C GLY A 105 6.84 -5.87 -9.56
N PHE A 106 7.08 -6.41 -10.76
CA PHE A 106 7.51 -7.81 -10.95
C PHE A 106 8.96 -7.86 -11.44
N TYR A 107 9.78 -8.65 -10.76
CA TYR A 107 11.20 -8.81 -11.07
C TYR A 107 11.46 -10.26 -11.49
N ASP A 108 11.84 -10.47 -12.75
CA ASP A 108 12.20 -11.77 -13.34
C ASP A 108 13.69 -12.12 -13.21
N LYS A 109 14.50 -11.16 -12.75
CA LYS A 109 15.94 -11.28 -12.54
C LYS A 109 16.26 -11.39 -11.05
N PHE A 110 17.48 -11.82 -10.74
CA PHE A 110 17.88 -12.03 -9.36
C PHE A 110 17.84 -10.72 -8.56
N VAL A 111 17.14 -10.76 -7.44
CA VAL A 111 17.11 -9.70 -6.44
C VAL A 111 17.95 -10.14 -5.24
N LEU A 112 18.92 -9.32 -4.86
CA LEU A 112 19.75 -9.55 -3.69
C LEU A 112 19.08 -8.91 -2.47
N LEU A 113 18.90 -9.68 -1.40
CA LEU A 113 18.44 -9.20 -0.10
C LEU A 113 19.63 -9.12 0.87
N LEU A 114 19.92 -7.91 1.32
CA LEU A 114 20.91 -7.64 2.37
C LEU A 114 20.19 -7.19 3.64
N ASP A 115 20.61 -7.68 4.80
CA ASP A 115 20.01 -7.37 6.11
C ASP A 115 21.10 -7.06 7.15
N PHE A 116 20.83 -6.08 8.03
CA PHE A 116 21.72 -5.76 9.14
C PHE A 116 21.56 -6.75 10.29
N ASN A 117 22.68 -7.32 10.73
CA ASN A 117 22.68 -8.28 11.83
C ASN A 117 22.27 -7.63 13.15
N SER A 118 20.99 -7.82 13.53
CA SER A 118 20.42 -7.28 14.78
C SER A 118 20.60 -5.76 14.90
N LEU A 119 20.07 -5.01 13.93
CA LEU A 119 20.26 -3.57 13.77
C LEU A 119 20.22 -2.77 15.09
N TYR A 120 19.11 -2.78 15.82
CA TYR A 120 18.99 -1.96 17.05
C TYR A 120 19.95 -2.36 18.18
N PRO A 121 20.10 -3.66 18.53
CA PRO A 121 21.17 -4.10 19.43
C PRO A 121 22.57 -3.64 19.01
N SER A 122 22.87 -3.64 17.71
CA SER A 122 24.18 -3.24 17.18
C SER A 122 24.36 -1.72 17.24
N ILE A 123 23.34 -0.93 16.91
CA ILE A 123 23.33 0.55 17.05
C ILE A 123 23.58 0.97 18.50
N ILE A 124 22.95 0.29 19.46
CA ILE A 124 23.16 0.55 20.89
C ILE A 124 24.64 0.37 21.28
N GLN A 125 25.32 -0.63 20.70
CA GLN A 125 26.73 -0.89 20.96
C GLN A 125 27.66 0.06 20.19
N GLU A 126 27.39 0.32 18.91
CA GLU A 126 28.19 1.17 18.02
C GLU A 126 28.31 2.60 18.56
N PHE A 127 27.19 3.16 19.03
CA PHE A 127 27.10 4.54 19.50
C PHE A 127 27.03 4.66 21.02
N ASN A 128 27.39 3.59 21.74
CA ASN A 128 27.42 3.52 23.21
C ASN A 128 26.14 4.09 23.88
N ILE A 129 24.95 3.74 23.36
CA ILE A 129 23.67 4.30 23.84
C ILE A 129 23.27 3.62 25.15
N CYS A 130 23.27 4.37 26.25
CA CYS A 130 22.94 3.85 27.58
C CYS A 130 22.24 4.92 28.43
N PHE A 131 21.60 4.46 29.51
CA PHE A 131 21.08 5.33 30.57
C PHE A 131 22.17 6.21 31.22
N THR A 132 23.44 5.76 31.17
CA THR A 132 24.60 6.39 31.83
C THR A 132 25.44 7.25 30.90
N THR A 133 25.23 7.18 29.59
CA THR A 133 26.10 7.83 28.59
C THR A 133 25.38 8.95 27.85
N VAL A 134 24.11 8.75 27.50
CA VAL A 134 23.32 9.77 26.79
C VAL A 134 22.76 10.76 27.82
N GLN A 135 23.15 12.03 27.68
CA GLN A 135 22.58 13.11 28.45
C GLN A 135 21.12 13.32 28.04
N ARG A 136 20.25 13.45 29.03
CA ARG A 136 18.81 13.63 28.87
C ARG A 136 18.47 14.85 29.70
N GLU A 137 17.93 15.89 29.07
CA GLU A 137 17.50 17.06 29.83
C GLU A 137 16.51 16.61 30.92
N ALA A 138 16.83 16.99 32.16
CA ALA A 138 15.93 16.79 33.28
C ALA A 138 14.60 17.48 32.94
N TYR A 139 13.51 16.87 33.37
CA TYR A 139 12.10 17.17 33.11
C TYR A 139 11.61 18.61 33.44
N ASN A 140 12.49 19.61 33.60
CA ASN A 140 12.23 20.90 34.23
C ASN A 140 12.31 22.14 33.34
N THR A 141 12.26 22.02 32.01
CA THR A 141 12.14 23.20 31.15
C THR A 141 10.95 23.07 30.21
N GLN A 142 10.04 24.04 30.28
CA GLN A 142 8.81 24.18 29.50
C GLN A 142 9.04 24.38 27.98
N LYS A 143 10.03 23.71 27.38
CA LYS A 143 10.22 23.64 25.93
C LYS A 143 9.67 22.30 25.43
N ARG A 144 8.45 22.35 24.87
CA ARG A 144 7.76 21.24 24.19
C ARG A 144 8.43 20.76 22.90
N ASN A 145 9.74 20.89 22.75
CA ASN A 145 10.43 20.34 21.60
C ASN A 145 10.84 18.91 21.90
N GLN A 146 10.31 17.97 21.14
CA GLN A 146 10.72 16.56 21.14
C GLN A 146 12.10 16.43 20.49
N GLU A 147 13.12 17.04 21.07
CA GLU A 147 14.48 16.99 20.56
C GLU A 147 15.08 15.60 20.82
N ILE A 148 15.66 15.03 19.76
CA ILE A 148 16.35 13.74 19.81
C ILE A 148 17.72 14.01 20.43
N PRO A 149 18.11 13.33 21.52
CA PRO A 149 19.41 13.54 22.15
C PRO A 149 20.57 13.27 21.19
N GLU A 150 21.69 13.95 21.40
CA GLU A 150 22.91 13.70 20.65
C GLU A 150 23.62 12.41 21.09
N ILE A 151 24.49 11.89 20.21
CA ILE A 151 25.31 10.72 20.51
C ILE A 151 26.37 11.11 21.55
N PRO A 152 26.65 10.27 22.56
CA PRO A 152 27.74 10.51 23.51
C PRO A 152 29.11 10.50 22.83
N ASP A 153 30.08 11.18 23.44
CA ASP A 153 31.48 11.17 22.98
C ASP A 153 32.05 9.75 22.90
N SER A 154 32.85 9.49 21.87
CA SER A 154 33.43 8.16 21.59
C SER A 154 34.40 7.67 22.67
N ASP A 155 34.92 8.59 23.49
CA ASP A 155 35.95 8.31 24.49
C ASP A 155 35.34 7.84 25.82
N LEU A 156 34.01 7.91 25.97
CA LEU A 156 33.31 7.43 27.14
C LEU A 156 33.37 5.90 27.25
N GLU A 157 33.56 5.41 28.48
CA GLU A 157 33.49 3.99 28.74
C GLU A 157 32.14 3.39 28.33
N MET A 158 32.17 2.14 27.87
CA MET A 158 30.97 1.45 27.46
C MET A 158 29.97 1.31 28.62
N GLY A 159 28.74 1.80 28.41
CA GLY A 159 27.68 1.78 29.42
C GLY A 159 27.18 0.36 29.75
N ILE A 160 26.35 0.25 30.79
CA ILE A 160 25.79 -1.03 31.26
C ILE A 160 24.96 -1.69 30.17
N LEU A 161 24.06 -0.94 29.54
CA LEU A 161 23.16 -1.48 28.52
C LEU A 161 23.94 -2.07 27.32
N PRO A 162 24.86 -1.34 26.64
CA PRO A 162 25.71 -1.92 25.60
C PRO A 162 26.52 -3.14 26.04
N LYS A 163 27.07 -3.16 27.26
CA LYS A 163 27.81 -4.31 27.82
C LYS A 163 26.92 -5.56 27.93
N GLU A 164 25.69 -5.42 28.42
CA GLU A 164 24.76 -6.55 28.51
C GLU A 164 24.27 -7.04 27.14
N ILE A 165 24.06 -6.12 26.18
CA ILE A 165 23.76 -6.50 24.80
C ILE A 165 24.92 -7.30 24.20
N ARG A 166 26.15 -6.83 24.40
CA ARG A 166 27.36 -7.49 23.90
C ARG A 166 27.47 -8.92 24.42
N LYS A 167 27.26 -9.14 25.72
CA LYS A 167 27.23 -10.50 26.32
C LYS A 167 26.21 -11.42 25.63
N LEU A 168 25.00 -10.92 25.37
CA LEU A 168 23.95 -11.71 24.70
C LEU A 168 24.31 -12.05 23.25
N VAL A 169 24.90 -11.11 22.52
CA VAL A 169 25.33 -11.30 21.12
C VAL A 169 26.51 -12.27 21.06
N GLU A 170 27.52 -12.12 21.93
CA GLU A 170 28.68 -13.03 22.01
C GLU A 170 28.24 -14.44 22.38
N ARG A 171 27.33 -14.60 23.36
CA ARG A 171 26.78 -15.92 23.70
C ARG A 171 26.01 -16.54 22.54
N ARG A 172 25.30 -15.73 21.75
CA ARG A 172 24.62 -16.21 20.53
C ARG A 172 25.63 -16.64 19.47
N LYS A 173 26.73 -15.90 19.27
CA LYS A 173 27.82 -16.28 18.35
C LYS A 173 28.42 -17.64 18.75
N GLN A 174 28.70 -17.85 20.04
CA GLN A 174 29.17 -19.15 20.55
C GLN A 174 28.19 -20.29 20.26
N VAL A 175 26.89 -20.11 20.53
CA VAL A 175 25.88 -21.14 20.24
C VAL A 175 25.79 -21.44 18.75
N LYS A 176 25.85 -20.42 17.87
CA LYS A 176 25.88 -20.66 16.41
C LYS A 176 27.16 -21.36 15.95
N GLN A 177 28.30 -21.13 16.59
CA GLN A 177 29.54 -21.87 16.30
C GLN A 177 29.40 -23.35 16.69
N LEU A 178 28.78 -23.64 17.85
CA LEU A 178 28.49 -25.01 18.27
C LEU A 178 27.55 -25.72 17.29
N MET A 179 26.59 -25.00 16.67
CA MET A 179 25.71 -25.55 15.64
C MET A 179 26.41 -25.90 14.31
N LYS A 180 27.63 -25.40 14.08
CA LYS A 180 28.41 -25.65 12.84
C LYS A 180 29.38 -26.83 12.97
N GLN A 181 29.45 -27.48 14.13
CA GLN A 181 30.29 -28.67 14.31
C GLN A 181 29.80 -29.80 13.40
N GLN A 182 30.73 -30.58 12.85
CA GLN A 182 30.41 -31.77 12.08
C GLN A 182 29.86 -32.86 13.03
N GLU A 183 28.83 -33.60 12.61
CA GLU A 183 28.18 -34.69 13.36
C GLU A 183 27.50 -34.27 14.70
N ILE A 184 26.56 -33.33 14.63
CA ILE A 184 25.73 -32.96 15.79
C ILE A 184 24.50 -33.88 15.89
N ASN A 185 24.22 -34.37 17.11
CA ASN A 185 22.96 -35.05 17.43
C ASN A 185 21.74 -34.14 17.09
N PRO A 186 20.75 -34.61 16.32
CA PRO A 186 19.54 -33.85 15.96
C PRO A 186 18.84 -33.16 17.14
N ASP A 187 18.75 -33.83 18.29
CA ASP A 187 18.12 -33.27 19.49
C ASP A 187 18.92 -32.09 20.06
N LEU A 188 20.25 -32.21 20.04
CA LEU A 188 21.16 -31.15 20.50
C LEU A 188 21.14 -29.97 19.53
N TYR A 189 21.05 -30.23 18.23
CA TYR A 189 20.86 -29.18 17.22
C TYR A 189 19.57 -28.39 17.47
N LEU A 190 18.45 -29.09 17.74
CA LEU A 190 17.18 -28.46 18.08
C LEU A 190 17.29 -27.60 19.36
N GLN A 191 17.97 -28.10 20.40
CA GLN A 191 18.22 -27.32 21.63
C GLN A 191 19.04 -26.05 21.35
N TYR A 192 20.11 -26.14 20.56
CA TYR A 192 20.91 -24.98 20.19
C TYR A 192 20.14 -23.98 19.33
N ASP A 193 19.29 -24.45 18.41
CA ASP A 193 18.44 -23.58 17.61
C ASP A 193 17.41 -22.83 18.49
N ILE A 194 16.77 -23.52 19.45
CA ILE A 194 15.87 -22.86 20.41
C ILE A 194 16.64 -21.83 21.24
N ARG A 195 17.86 -22.17 21.69
CA ARG A 195 18.70 -21.27 22.49
C ARG A 195 19.13 -20.02 21.71
N GLN A 196 19.55 -20.15 20.46
CA GLN A 196 19.95 -18.98 19.66
C GLN A 196 18.74 -18.08 19.34
N LYS A 197 17.55 -18.67 19.09
CA LYS A 197 16.29 -17.93 18.92
C LYS A 197 15.93 -17.15 20.17
N ALA A 198 16.06 -17.76 21.35
CA ALA A 198 15.81 -17.10 22.63
C ALA A 198 16.75 -15.90 22.85
N LEU A 199 18.05 -16.07 22.60
CA LEU A 199 19.03 -14.98 22.71
C LEU A 199 18.73 -13.83 21.73
N LYS A 200 18.37 -14.15 20.47
CA LYS A 200 17.95 -13.15 19.47
C LYS A 200 16.73 -12.36 19.95
N LEU A 201 15.70 -13.05 20.44
CA LEU A 201 14.47 -12.43 20.92
C LEU A 201 14.72 -11.53 22.13
N THR A 202 15.52 -11.98 23.10
CA THR A 202 15.88 -11.16 24.27
C THR A 202 16.61 -9.89 23.84
N ALA A 203 17.64 -10.00 22.99
CA ALA A 203 18.38 -8.83 22.50
C ALA A 203 17.48 -7.82 21.76
N ASN A 204 16.68 -8.28 20.80
CA ASN A 204 15.77 -7.41 20.04
C ASN A 204 14.69 -6.77 20.94
N SER A 205 14.28 -7.46 22.00
CA SER A 205 13.28 -6.95 22.93
C SER A 205 13.82 -5.89 23.90
N MET A 206 15.14 -5.79 24.10
CA MET A 206 15.72 -4.79 25.01
C MET A 206 15.45 -3.35 24.54
N TYR A 207 15.62 -3.07 23.25
CA TYR A 207 15.18 -1.79 22.66
C TYR A 207 13.68 -1.55 22.91
N GLY A 208 12.85 -2.58 22.73
CA GLY A 208 11.40 -2.50 22.96
C GLY A 208 11.04 -2.07 24.39
N CYS A 209 11.85 -2.44 25.38
CA CYS A 209 11.67 -2.02 26.77
C CYS A 209 11.99 -0.54 27.02
N LEU A 210 12.92 0.06 26.27
CA LEU A 210 13.21 1.49 26.37
C LEU A 210 12.01 2.34 25.89
N GLY A 211 11.32 1.87 24.86
CA GLY A 211 10.16 2.56 24.28
C GLY A 211 8.81 2.18 24.90
N PHE A 212 8.75 1.21 25.80
CA PHE A 212 7.50 0.74 26.42
C PHE A 212 7.15 1.59 27.65
N SER A 213 6.03 2.32 27.58
CA SER A 213 5.65 3.29 28.63
C SER A 213 5.38 2.70 30.01
N PHE A 214 5.03 1.42 30.11
CA PHE A 214 4.87 0.73 31.41
C PHE A 214 6.11 -0.07 31.82
N SER A 215 7.23 0.08 31.12
CA SER A 215 8.50 -0.53 31.51
C SER A 215 9.06 0.17 32.74
N ARG A 216 9.61 -0.59 33.69
CA ARG A 216 10.36 -0.03 34.83
C ARG A 216 11.58 0.78 34.38
N PHE A 217 12.17 0.43 33.24
CA PHE A 217 13.32 1.10 32.62
C PHE A 217 12.89 1.92 31.38
N TYR A 218 11.76 2.62 31.46
CA TYR A 218 11.27 3.45 30.35
C TYR A 218 12.23 4.62 30.08
N ALA A 219 12.63 4.78 28.82
CA ALA A 219 13.50 5.87 28.38
C ALA A 219 13.22 6.20 26.90
N LYS A 220 12.13 6.94 26.66
CA LYS A 220 11.72 7.39 25.32
C LYS A 220 12.84 8.07 24.51
N PRO A 221 13.68 8.97 25.07
CA PRO A 221 14.73 9.62 24.30
C PRO A 221 15.76 8.64 23.73
N LEU A 222 16.12 7.60 24.50
CA LEU A 222 17.04 6.56 24.03
C LEU A 222 16.43 5.74 22.89
N ALA A 223 15.15 5.39 23.00
CA ALA A 223 14.46 4.68 21.93
C ALA A 223 14.38 5.50 20.64
N ALA A 224 14.10 6.81 20.76
CA ALA A 224 14.04 7.72 19.62
C ALA A 224 15.42 7.92 18.95
N LEU A 225 16.50 7.99 19.73
CA LEU A 225 17.87 8.07 19.21
C LEU A 225 18.27 6.80 18.44
N VAL A 226 17.97 5.62 18.99
CA VAL A 226 18.21 4.33 18.30
C VAL A 226 17.47 4.26 16.97
N THR A 227 16.20 4.64 16.92
CA THR A 227 15.46 4.63 15.65
C THR A 227 15.97 5.69 14.68
N HIS A 228 16.35 6.88 15.17
CA HIS A 228 16.93 7.93 14.33
C HIS A 228 18.18 7.44 13.61
N LYS A 229 19.14 6.88 14.34
CA LYS A 229 20.36 6.30 13.76
C LYS A 229 20.05 5.14 12.82
N GLY A 230 19.05 4.32 13.13
CA GLY A 230 18.61 3.25 12.21
C GLY A 230 18.10 3.78 10.87
N ARG A 231 17.32 4.87 10.87
CA ARG A 231 16.84 5.51 9.63
C ARG A 231 17.99 6.13 8.83
N GLU A 232 18.90 6.81 9.52
CA GLU A 232 20.10 7.43 8.94
C GLU A 232 21.00 6.40 8.25
N ILE A 233 21.30 5.28 8.95
CA ILE A 233 22.09 4.18 8.41
C ILE A 233 21.43 3.57 7.17
N LEU A 234 20.12 3.35 7.19
CA LEU A 234 19.40 2.77 6.05
C LEU A 234 19.45 3.71 4.82
N MET A 235 19.26 5.02 5.03
CA MET A 235 19.36 6.02 3.96
C MET A 235 20.79 6.10 3.41
N HIS A 236 21.79 6.14 4.26
CA HIS A 236 23.19 6.17 3.83
C HIS A 236 23.57 4.91 3.03
N THR A 237 23.08 3.74 3.47
CA THR A 237 23.28 2.46 2.76
C THR A 237 22.61 2.47 1.39
N LYS A 238 21.37 2.98 1.30
CA LYS A 238 20.66 3.15 0.02
C LYS A 238 21.46 4.06 -0.91
N ASP A 239 21.89 5.22 -0.45
CA ASP A 239 22.62 6.20 -1.27
C ASP A 239 23.97 5.63 -1.74
N MET A 240 24.66 4.88 -0.89
CA MET A 240 25.89 4.17 -1.26
C MET A 240 25.64 3.15 -2.39
N VAL A 241 24.62 2.30 -2.24
CA VAL A 241 24.27 1.30 -3.26
C VAL A 241 23.89 1.98 -4.58
N GLN A 242 23.15 3.09 -4.53
CA GLN A 242 22.80 3.87 -5.71
C GLN A 242 24.03 4.51 -6.38
N LYS A 243 25.00 5.00 -5.60
CA LYS A 243 26.31 5.49 -6.12
C LYS A 243 27.13 4.39 -6.81
N MET A 244 26.91 3.12 -6.46
CA MET A 244 27.52 1.98 -7.14
C MET A 244 26.77 1.58 -8.42
N ASN A 245 25.85 2.41 -8.91
CA ASN A 245 24.97 2.17 -10.05
C ASN A 245 24.07 0.93 -9.91
N LEU A 246 23.69 0.60 -8.67
CA LEU A 246 22.76 -0.49 -8.38
C LEU A 246 21.39 0.06 -8.03
N GLU A 247 20.36 -0.65 -8.48
CA GLU A 247 18.98 -0.25 -8.25
C GLU A 247 18.46 -0.81 -6.92
N VAL A 248 18.21 0.08 -5.96
CA VAL A 248 17.48 -0.25 -4.73
C VAL A 248 15.98 -0.21 -5.02
N ILE A 249 15.32 -1.36 -4.88
CA ILE A 249 13.88 -1.52 -5.20
C ILE A 249 12.99 -1.45 -3.97
N TYR A 250 13.53 -1.81 -2.79
CA TYR A 250 12.80 -1.77 -1.52
C TYR A 250 13.76 -1.77 -0.32
N GLY A 251 13.26 -1.38 0.85
CA GLY A 251 13.95 -1.56 2.12
C GLY A 251 12.99 -1.41 3.30
N ASP A 252 13.15 -2.26 4.31
CA ASP A 252 12.35 -2.26 5.54
C ASP A 252 13.26 -2.27 6.75
N THR A 253 13.35 -1.14 7.45
CA THR A 253 14.03 -0.93 8.74
C THR A 253 15.53 -1.27 8.74
N ASP A 254 15.86 -2.54 8.63
CA ASP A 254 17.19 -3.16 8.67
C ASP A 254 17.58 -3.89 7.37
N SER A 255 16.65 -4.01 6.42
CA SER A 255 16.87 -4.72 5.16
C SER A 255 16.84 -3.80 3.93
N ILE A 256 17.61 -4.17 2.90
CA ILE A 256 17.64 -3.53 1.59
C ILE A 256 17.58 -4.58 0.48
N MET A 257 16.70 -4.35 -0.49
CA MET A 257 16.53 -5.19 -1.67
C MET A 257 17.09 -4.48 -2.90
N ILE A 258 17.98 -5.18 -3.60
CA ILE A 258 18.74 -4.65 -4.74
C ILE A 258 18.43 -5.50 -5.96
N ASN A 259 17.93 -4.87 -7.03
CA ASN A 259 17.80 -5.52 -8.32
C ASN A 259 19.18 -5.59 -8.99
N THR A 260 19.72 -6.79 -9.17
CA THR A 260 21.06 -6.98 -9.73
C THR A 260 21.08 -6.95 -11.25
N ASN A 261 19.91 -7.09 -11.89
CA ASN A 261 19.78 -7.27 -13.33
C ASN A 261 20.59 -8.43 -13.94
N SER A 262 21.10 -9.36 -13.12
CA SER A 262 21.83 -10.54 -13.58
C SER A 262 21.00 -11.82 -13.45
N ARG A 263 21.31 -12.79 -14.31
CA ARG A 263 20.81 -14.18 -14.26
C ARG A 263 21.88 -15.17 -13.80
N SER A 264 23.07 -14.69 -13.45
CA SER A 264 24.17 -15.52 -12.92
C SER A 264 24.23 -15.41 -11.40
N LEU A 265 24.01 -16.53 -10.71
CA LEU A 265 24.04 -16.57 -9.25
C LEU A 265 25.44 -16.21 -8.69
N GLU A 266 26.50 -16.62 -9.37
CA GLU A 266 27.88 -16.32 -8.95
C GLU A 266 28.18 -14.82 -9.01
N GLU A 267 27.72 -14.14 -10.05
CA GLU A 267 27.87 -12.70 -10.20
C GLU A 267 27.11 -11.95 -9.10
N VAL A 268 25.88 -12.39 -8.80
CA VAL A 268 25.04 -11.85 -7.72
C VAL A 268 25.75 -11.96 -6.37
N PHE A 269 26.34 -13.11 -6.06
CA PHE A 269 27.10 -13.27 -4.80
C PHE A 269 28.38 -12.44 -4.78
N LYS A 270 29.12 -12.32 -5.89
CA LYS A 270 30.29 -11.43 -5.99
C LYS A 270 29.90 -9.97 -5.75
N LEU A 271 28.80 -9.53 -6.36
CA LEU A 271 28.25 -8.19 -6.18
C LEU A 271 27.80 -7.95 -4.74
N GLY A 272 27.07 -8.89 -4.15
CA GLY A 272 26.62 -8.80 -2.76
C GLY A 272 27.77 -8.74 -1.76
N ASN A 273 28.82 -9.52 -1.97
CA ASN A 273 30.03 -9.47 -1.15
C ASN A 273 30.77 -8.13 -1.31
N LYS A 274 30.78 -7.54 -2.52
CA LYS A 274 31.34 -6.20 -2.75
C LYS A 274 30.57 -5.13 -1.98
N VAL A 275 29.24 -5.11 -2.06
CA VAL A 275 28.40 -4.17 -1.30
C VAL A 275 28.59 -4.38 0.21
N LYS A 276 28.57 -5.62 0.67
CA LYS A 276 28.84 -6.00 2.07
C LYS A 276 30.17 -5.44 2.56
N ALA A 277 31.24 -5.58 1.77
CA ALA A 277 32.55 -5.08 2.14
C ALA A 277 32.59 -3.55 2.25
N GLU A 278 31.97 -2.82 1.33
CA GLU A 278 31.94 -1.35 1.37
C GLU A 278 31.11 -0.81 2.55
N VAL A 279 29.96 -1.41 2.84
CA VAL A 279 29.11 -1.00 3.97
C VAL A 279 29.78 -1.31 5.31
N ASN A 280 30.37 -2.49 5.46
CA ASN A 280 30.99 -2.91 6.73
C ASN A 280 32.29 -2.15 7.04
N LYS A 281 32.95 -1.51 6.06
CA LYS A 281 34.09 -0.62 6.32
C LYS A 281 33.71 0.64 7.09
N LEU A 282 32.44 1.05 7.06
CA LEU A 282 31.98 2.29 7.69
C LEU A 282 31.75 2.17 9.20
N TYR A 283 31.55 0.96 9.70
CA TYR A 283 31.11 0.72 11.08
C TYR A 283 32.04 -0.29 11.77
N LYS A 284 32.14 -0.22 13.10
CA LYS A 284 33.03 -1.09 13.88
C LYS A 284 32.38 -2.41 14.27
N LEU A 285 31.10 -2.37 14.66
CA LEU A 285 30.33 -3.49 15.20
C LEU A 285 29.09 -3.80 14.36
N LEU A 286 28.54 -2.79 13.68
CA LEU A 286 27.39 -2.99 12.80
C LEU A 286 27.81 -3.65 11.48
N GLU A 287 27.26 -4.83 11.23
CA GLU A 287 27.54 -5.63 10.03
C GLU A 287 26.26 -5.86 9.22
N ILE A 288 26.33 -5.59 7.91
CA ILE A 288 25.35 -6.06 6.93
C ILE A 288 25.79 -7.43 6.40
N ASP A 289 24.82 -8.30 6.12
CA ASP A 289 25.05 -9.62 5.55
C ASP A 289 24.07 -9.93 4.42
N ILE A 290 24.41 -10.92 3.60
CA ILE A 290 23.51 -11.46 2.58
C ILE A 290 22.52 -12.39 3.28
N ASP A 291 21.25 -11.98 3.34
CA ASP A 291 20.18 -12.82 3.92
C ASP A 291 19.69 -13.85 2.89
N GLY A 292 19.62 -13.46 1.61
CA GLY A 292 19.24 -14.37 0.53
C GLY A 292 19.23 -13.73 -0.85
N VAL A 293 18.93 -14.55 -1.85
CA VAL A 293 18.72 -14.14 -3.23
C VAL A 293 17.34 -14.62 -3.66
N PHE A 294 16.56 -13.75 -4.29
CA PHE A 294 15.29 -14.11 -4.89
C PHE A 294 15.46 -14.29 -6.41
N LYS A 295 15.02 -15.43 -6.94
CA LYS A 295 14.95 -15.70 -8.39
C LYS A 295 13.93 -14.78 -9.07
N ALA A 296 12.75 -14.70 -8.47
CA ALA A 296 11.68 -13.82 -8.88
C ALA A 296 11.06 -13.14 -7.66
N LEU A 297 10.63 -11.90 -7.81
CA LEU A 297 10.02 -11.11 -6.74
C LEU A 297 8.81 -10.35 -7.29
N LEU A 298 7.66 -10.54 -6.65
CA LEU A 298 6.46 -9.73 -6.83
C LEU A 298 6.32 -8.80 -5.61
N LEU A 299 6.57 -7.51 -5.82
CA LEU A 299 6.52 -6.48 -4.78
C LEU A 299 5.22 -5.68 -4.94
N LEU A 300 4.31 -5.81 -3.97
CA LEU A 300 2.99 -5.19 -4.05
C LEU A 300 2.90 -3.87 -3.29
N LYS A 301 3.24 -3.88 -1.99
CA LYS A 301 3.19 -2.72 -1.09
C LYS A 301 4.26 -2.87 -0.01
N LYS A 302 4.41 -1.83 0.83
CA LYS A 302 5.27 -1.88 2.03
C LYS A 302 4.94 -3.13 2.86
N LYS A 303 5.97 -3.94 3.15
CA LYS A 303 5.91 -5.21 3.89
C LYS A 303 5.00 -6.28 3.26
N LYS A 304 4.71 -6.18 1.96
CA LYS A 304 3.85 -7.11 1.22
C LYS A 304 4.51 -7.54 -0.08
N TYR A 305 5.06 -8.76 -0.10
CA TYR A 305 5.73 -9.32 -1.27
C TYR A 305 5.62 -10.85 -1.31
N ALA A 306 5.75 -11.40 -2.52
CA ALA A 306 5.92 -12.83 -2.80
C ALA A 306 7.25 -13.01 -3.53
N ALA A 307 8.03 -14.02 -3.17
CA ALA A 307 9.32 -14.26 -3.82
C ALA A 307 9.63 -15.75 -3.95
N LEU A 308 10.49 -16.09 -4.92
CA LEU A 308 11.14 -17.39 -5.01
C LEU A 308 12.55 -17.29 -4.43
N VAL A 309 12.75 -17.80 -3.23
CA VAL A 309 14.04 -17.84 -2.54
C VAL A 309 14.93 -18.91 -3.15
N VAL A 310 16.18 -18.56 -3.44
CA VAL A 310 17.20 -19.47 -3.94
C VAL A 310 17.86 -20.19 -2.77
N GLU A 311 17.74 -21.52 -2.71
CA GLU A 311 18.46 -22.39 -1.78
C GLU A 311 19.60 -23.08 -2.55
N ASN A 312 20.85 -22.76 -2.20
CA ASN A 312 22.03 -23.28 -2.88
C ASN A 312 22.43 -24.64 -2.28
N HIS A 313 22.52 -25.68 -3.11
CA HIS A 313 22.91 -27.04 -2.70
C HIS A 313 24.38 -27.37 -3.00
N GLY A 314 25.13 -26.43 -3.59
CA GLY A 314 26.51 -26.68 -4.07
C GLY A 314 26.55 -27.01 -5.57
N GLU A 315 27.76 -26.95 -6.15
CA GLU A 315 28.03 -27.25 -7.58
C GLU A 315 27.18 -26.46 -8.61
N GLY A 316 26.78 -25.24 -8.27
CA GLY A 316 26.00 -24.37 -9.18
C GLY A 316 24.52 -24.78 -9.32
N GLN A 317 24.06 -25.80 -8.61
CA GLN A 317 22.65 -26.19 -8.55
C GLN A 317 21.95 -25.49 -7.38
N TYR A 318 20.76 -24.95 -7.67
CA TYR A 318 19.92 -24.32 -6.66
C TYR A 318 18.48 -24.81 -6.77
N SER A 319 17.81 -24.97 -5.63
CA SER A 319 16.35 -25.12 -5.59
C SER A 319 15.69 -23.78 -5.33
N VAL A 320 14.42 -23.66 -5.72
CA VAL A 320 13.61 -22.49 -5.42
C VAL A 320 12.53 -22.83 -4.40
N LYS A 321 12.33 -21.94 -3.43
CA LYS A 321 11.30 -22.06 -2.42
C LYS A 321 10.44 -20.80 -2.40
N GLN A 322 9.13 -20.98 -2.46
CA GLN A 322 8.21 -19.85 -2.40
C GLN A 322 8.13 -19.28 -0.98
N GLU A 323 8.36 -17.97 -0.84
CA GLU A 323 8.22 -17.22 0.40
C GLU A 323 7.20 -16.09 0.23
N LEU A 324 6.22 -16.04 1.14
CA LEU A 324 5.14 -15.05 1.14
C LEU A 324 5.23 -14.22 2.43
N LYS A 325 5.24 -12.89 2.32
CA LYS A 325 5.31 -11.97 3.47
C LYS A 325 4.22 -10.92 3.41
N GLY A 326 3.43 -10.83 4.48
CA GLY A 326 2.44 -9.78 4.70
C GLY A 326 1.25 -9.77 3.74
N LEU A 327 1.19 -10.72 2.81
CA LEU A 327 0.07 -10.93 1.89
C LEU A 327 -1.17 -11.40 2.65
N ASP A 328 -2.32 -11.20 2.05
CA ASP A 328 -3.60 -11.57 2.66
C ASP A 328 -3.74 -13.09 2.85
N ILE A 329 -3.08 -13.85 1.98
CA ILE A 329 -3.01 -15.31 2.02
C ILE A 329 -2.36 -15.85 3.30
N VAL A 330 -1.38 -15.14 3.86
CA VAL A 330 -0.71 -15.57 5.11
C VAL A 330 -1.47 -15.14 6.37
N ARG A 331 -2.56 -14.37 6.22
CA ARG A 331 -3.34 -13.89 7.35
C ARG A 331 -4.48 -14.87 7.66
N ARG A 332 -4.82 -14.94 8.94
CA ARG A 332 -5.86 -15.86 9.45
C ARG A 332 -7.30 -15.38 9.18
N ASP A 333 -7.47 -14.09 8.91
CA ASP A 333 -8.77 -13.41 8.76
C ASP A 333 -9.35 -13.44 7.33
N TRP A 334 -8.79 -14.27 6.44
CA TRP A 334 -9.34 -14.58 5.12
C TRP A 334 -9.76 -16.03 5.07
N CYS A 335 -10.81 -16.33 4.29
CA CYS A 335 -11.27 -17.71 4.10
C CYS A 335 -10.24 -18.53 3.32
N ASP A 336 -10.23 -19.85 3.53
CA ASP A 336 -9.26 -20.73 2.89
C ASP A 336 -9.43 -20.79 1.38
N LEU A 337 -10.66 -20.67 0.86
CA LEU A 337 -10.92 -20.56 -0.57
C LEU A 337 -10.16 -19.37 -1.21
N ALA A 338 -10.18 -18.20 -0.56
CA ALA A 338 -9.46 -17.03 -1.04
C ALA A 338 -7.94 -17.19 -0.93
N LYS A 339 -7.45 -17.92 0.09
CA LYS A 339 -6.03 -18.25 0.23
C LYS A 339 -5.56 -19.23 -0.85
N GLU A 340 -6.35 -20.27 -1.13
CA GLU A 340 -6.06 -21.26 -2.17
C GLU A 340 -6.00 -20.61 -3.55
N CYS A 341 -7.02 -19.82 -3.89
CA CYS A 341 -7.07 -19.06 -5.14
C CYS A 341 -5.88 -18.08 -5.25
N GLY A 342 -5.60 -17.32 -4.18
CA GLY A 342 -4.45 -16.41 -4.14
C GLY A 342 -3.10 -17.13 -4.27
N ASN A 343 -2.93 -18.30 -3.64
CA ASN A 343 -1.72 -19.11 -3.76
C ASN A 343 -1.54 -19.65 -5.18
N TYR A 344 -2.62 -20.09 -5.83
CA TYR A 344 -2.59 -20.53 -7.22
C TYR A 344 -2.13 -19.40 -8.14
N VAL A 345 -2.74 -18.22 -8.00
CA VAL A 345 -2.38 -17.03 -8.79
C VAL A 345 -0.91 -16.64 -8.58
N ILE A 346 -0.42 -16.60 -7.34
CA ILE A 346 1.00 -16.32 -7.06
C ILE A 346 1.92 -17.40 -7.65
N GLY A 347 1.53 -18.67 -7.56
CA GLY A 347 2.28 -19.77 -8.16
C GLY A 347 2.41 -19.65 -9.67
N GLN A 348 1.34 -19.20 -10.35
CA GLN A 348 1.39 -18.90 -11.78
C GLN A 348 2.28 -17.69 -12.09
N ILE A 349 2.17 -16.60 -11.33
CA ILE A 349 2.95 -15.37 -11.56
C ILE A 349 4.44 -15.60 -11.33
N LEU A 350 4.81 -16.37 -10.30
CA LEU A 350 6.20 -16.70 -10.00
C LEU A 350 6.74 -17.85 -10.86
N SER A 351 5.93 -18.43 -11.73
CA SER A 351 6.37 -19.51 -12.63
C SER A 351 7.28 -18.97 -13.74
N ASP A 352 8.03 -19.87 -14.38
CA ASP A 352 8.88 -19.54 -15.54
C ASP A 352 8.10 -19.49 -16.87
N GLN A 353 6.76 -19.42 -16.84
CA GLN A 353 5.90 -19.40 -18.03
C GLN A 353 5.84 -18.01 -18.67
N SER A 354 5.42 -17.95 -19.94
CA SER A 354 5.18 -16.66 -20.61
C SER A 354 3.96 -15.96 -20.01
N ARG A 355 3.97 -14.62 -20.05
CA ARG A 355 2.89 -13.78 -19.50
C ARG A 355 1.52 -14.17 -20.05
N ASP A 356 1.40 -14.43 -21.36
CA ASP A 356 0.12 -14.72 -21.99
C ASP A 356 -0.47 -16.03 -21.45
N VAL A 357 0.38 -17.05 -21.23
CA VAL A 357 -0.01 -18.33 -20.61
C VAL A 357 -0.39 -18.13 -19.15
N ILE A 358 0.34 -17.30 -18.40
CA ILE A 358 0.02 -16.98 -17.00
C ILE A 358 -1.37 -16.34 -16.91
N VAL A 359 -1.66 -15.34 -17.75
CA VAL A 359 -2.95 -14.64 -17.76
C VAL A 359 -4.08 -15.60 -18.15
N GLU A 360 -3.88 -16.44 -19.17
CA GLU A 360 -4.86 -17.44 -19.59
C GLU A 360 -5.16 -18.47 -18.48
N ASN A 361 -4.12 -18.96 -17.80
CA ASN A 361 -4.27 -19.90 -16.67
C ASN A 361 -5.02 -19.25 -15.50
N ILE A 362 -4.69 -17.99 -15.17
CA ILE A 362 -5.38 -17.24 -14.11
C ILE A 362 -6.85 -17.03 -14.48
N GLN A 363 -7.13 -16.62 -15.72
CA GLN A 363 -8.49 -16.42 -16.22
C GLN A 363 -9.30 -17.71 -16.11
N LYS A 364 -8.77 -18.82 -16.63
CA LYS A 364 -9.44 -20.12 -16.61
C LYS A 364 -9.75 -20.56 -15.17
N HIS A 365 -8.77 -20.42 -14.27
CA HIS A 365 -8.94 -20.79 -12.87
C HIS A 365 -10.00 -19.94 -12.16
N LEU A 366 -10.03 -18.62 -12.41
CA LEU A 366 -11.02 -17.72 -11.77
C LEU A 366 -12.44 -18.00 -12.26
N ILE A 367 -12.61 -18.32 -13.55
CA ILE A 367 -13.90 -18.75 -14.11
C ILE A 367 -14.36 -20.04 -13.45
N GLU A 368 -13.49 -21.05 -13.38
CA GLU A 368 -13.80 -22.33 -12.72
C GLU A 368 -14.16 -22.15 -11.23
N VAL A 369 -13.49 -21.23 -10.53
CA VAL A 369 -13.81 -20.91 -9.12
C VAL A 369 -15.18 -20.24 -9.03
N GLY A 370 -15.49 -19.29 -9.92
CA GLY A 370 -16.81 -18.65 -9.99
C GLY A 370 -17.93 -19.67 -10.20
N GLU A 371 -17.73 -20.61 -11.12
CA GLU A 371 -18.67 -21.70 -11.42
C GLU A 371 -18.85 -22.65 -10.23
N LYS A 372 -17.76 -23.10 -9.59
CA LYS A 372 -17.82 -23.98 -8.41
C LYS A 372 -18.51 -23.34 -7.21
N VAL A 373 -18.33 -22.03 -7.03
CA VAL A 373 -19.02 -21.28 -5.96
C VAL A 373 -20.51 -21.14 -6.29
N ALA A 374 -20.87 -20.94 -7.56
CA ALA A 374 -22.25 -20.84 -8.01
C ALA A 374 -23.00 -22.19 -7.97
N SER A 375 -22.33 -23.30 -8.30
CA SER A 375 -22.89 -24.66 -8.22
C SER A 375 -22.99 -25.20 -6.79
N GLY A 376 -22.22 -24.65 -5.86
CA GLY A 376 -22.15 -25.11 -4.47
C GLY A 376 -21.22 -26.31 -4.25
N ASP A 377 -20.31 -26.60 -5.20
CA ASP A 377 -19.37 -27.73 -5.12
C ASP A 377 -18.23 -27.53 -4.11
N VAL A 378 -18.10 -26.32 -3.57
CA VAL A 378 -17.03 -25.97 -2.64
C VAL A 378 -17.37 -26.40 -1.20
N PRO A 379 -16.48 -27.13 -0.50
CA PRO A 379 -16.73 -27.54 0.88
C PRO A 379 -16.94 -26.37 1.84
N LEU A 380 -17.95 -26.46 2.72
CA LEU A 380 -18.30 -25.39 3.66
C LEU A 380 -17.13 -24.93 4.56
N LYS A 381 -16.20 -25.84 4.88
CA LYS A 381 -15.00 -25.52 5.68
C LYS A 381 -14.10 -24.49 4.99
N GLN A 382 -14.05 -24.46 3.66
CA GLN A 382 -13.21 -23.51 2.94
C GLN A 382 -13.70 -22.05 3.05
N TYR A 383 -14.94 -21.85 3.50
CA TYR A 383 -15.53 -20.55 3.74
C TYR A 383 -15.29 -20.02 5.16
N GLU A 384 -14.73 -20.81 6.08
CA GLU A 384 -14.48 -20.37 7.44
C GLU A 384 -13.47 -19.22 7.51
N ILE A 385 -13.82 -18.18 8.27
CA ILE A 385 -12.95 -17.04 8.58
C ILE A 385 -12.60 -17.08 10.06
N HIS A 386 -11.32 -16.98 10.37
CA HIS A 386 -10.82 -17.06 11.76
C HIS A 386 -10.35 -15.70 12.27
N LYS A 387 -10.84 -15.30 13.45
CA LYS A 387 -10.37 -14.06 14.08
C LYS A 387 -10.23 -14.18 15.59
N ALA A 388 -9.08 -13.72 16.09
CA ALA A 388 -8.78 -13.73 17.52
C ALA A 388 -9.46 -12.57 18.25
N LEU A 389 -10.00 -12.85 19.43
CA LEU A 389 -10.57 -11.86 20.34
C LEU A 389 -9.44 -11.20 21.14
N THR A 390 -9.45 -9.87 21.18
CA THR A 390 -8.49 -9.07 21.95
C THR A 390 -8.99 -8.71 23.35
N LYS A 391 -10.30 -8.80 23.55
CA LYS A 391 -11.01 -8.55 24.82
C LYS A 391 -12.07 -9.63 24.97
N ASP A 392 -12.69 -9.71 26.14
CA ASP A 392 -13.85 -10.59 26.28
C ASP A 392 -14.99 -10.06 25.40
N PRO A 393 -15.82 -10.95 24.80
CA PRO A 393 -16.87 -10.54 23.86
C PRO A 393 -17.83 -9.46 24.38
N GLN A 394 -18.02 -9.40 25.69
CA GLN A 394 -18.92 -8.44 26.35
C GLN A 394 -18.32 -7.03 26.46
N ASP A 395 -17.00 -6.89 26.45
CA ASP A 395 -16.25 -5.65 26.64
C ASP A 395 -16.06 -4.85 25.33
N TYR A 396 -16.50 -5.41 24.21
CA TYR A 396 -16.51 -4.71 22.94
C TYR A 396 -17.66 -3.69 22.90
N PRO A 397 -17.40 -2.41 22.58
CA PRO A 397 -18.45 -1.41 22.41
C PRO A 397 -19.29 -1.68 21.16
N ASP A 398 -18.64 -2.08 20.06
CA ASP A 398 -19.27 -2.26 18.74
C ASP A 398 -19.65 -3.72 18.45
N LYS A 399 -20.40 -4.35 19.36
CA LYS A 399 -20.73 -5.79 19.28
C LYS A 399 -21.38 -6.20 17.96
N LYS A 400 -22.25 -5.34 17.42
CA LYS A 400 -23.04 -5.61 16.20
C LYS A 400 -22.25 -5.40 14.90
N SER A 401 -21.18 -4.61 14.91
CA SER A 401 -20.41 -4.39 13.67
C SER A 401 -19.32 -5.46 13.51
N LEU A 402 -18.96 -6.22 14.55
CA LEU A 402 -17.84 -7.17 14.52
C LEU A 402 -18.34 -8.62 14.39
N PRO A 403 -18.12 -9.29 13.24
CA PRO A 403 -18.71 -10.61 12.97
C PRO A 403 -18.25 -11.69 13.96
N HIS A 404 -16.94 -11.83 14.18
CA HIS A 404 -16.37 -12.71 15.20
C HIS A 404 -16.86 -12.43 16.64
N VAL A 405 -17.23 -11.19 16.99
CA VAL A 405 -17.77 -10.88 18.33
C VAL A 405 -19.23 -11.29 18.41
N HIS A 406 -20.00 -11.03 17.35
CA HIS A 406 -21.39 -11.49 17.23
C HIS A 406 -21.50 -13.00 17.41
N VAL A 407 -20.68 -13.76 16.67
CA VAL A 407 -20.64 -15.23 16.79
C VAL A 407 -20.14 -15.67 18.17
N ALA A 408 -19.13 -15.02 18.73
CA ALA A 408 -18.65 -15.35 20.09
C ALA A 408 -19.74 -15.15 21.17
N LEU A 409 -20.55 -14.09 21.06
CA LEU A 409 -21.66 -13.85 21.99
C LEU A 409 -22.74 -14.93 21.86
N TRP A 410 -23.03 -15.37 20.64
CA TRP A 410 -23.93 -16.49 20.39
C TRP A 410 -23.37 -17.79 20.99
N ILE A 411 -22.10 -18.14 20.73
CA ILE A 411 -21.45 -19.34 21.31
C ILE A 411 -21.55 -19.32 22.84
N ASN A 412 -21.28 -18.16 23.46
CA ASN A 412 -21.35 -18.00 24.92
C ASN A 412 -22.76 -18.16 25.50
N SER A 413 -23.81 -17.97 24.68
CA SER A 413 -25.22 -18.19 25.08
C SER A 413 -25.69 -19.64 24.98
N GLN A 414 -25.02 -20.49 24.18
CA GLN A 414 -25.43 -21.88 23.92
C GLN A 414 -25.09 -22.87 25.05
N GLY A 415 -24.53 -22.40 26.18
CA GLY A 415 -24.35 -23.22 27.38
C GLY A 415 -23.15 -24.19 27.38
N GLY A 416 -22.14 -23.96 26.52
CA GLY A 416 -20.94 -24.80 26.40
C GLY A 416 -19.63 -24.09 26.75
N HIS A 417 -18.59 -24.36 25.95
CA HIS A 417 -17.29 -23.70 26.08
C HIS A 417 -17.43 -22.19 25.87
N ARG A 418 -17.01 -21.41 26.89
CA ARG A 418 -17.04 -19.95 26.81
C ARG A 418 -15.77 -19.42 26.17
N VAL A 419 -15.96 -18.65 25.11
CA VAL A 419 -14.93 -17.94 24.40
C VAL A 419 -14.57 -16.66 25.17
N LYS A 420 -13.27 -16.46 25.41
CA LYS A 420 -12.69 -15.33 26.15
C LYS A 420 -11.60 -14.61 25.34
N ALA A 421 -11.05 -13.54 25.91
CA ALA A 421 -9.93 -12.80 25.33
C ALA A 421 -8.73 -13.73 25.04
N GLY A 422 -8.23 -13.67 23.81
CA GLY A 422 -7.14 -14.51 23.31
C GLY A 422 -7.60 -15.68 22.44
N ASP A 423 -8.85 -16.11 22.56
CA ASP A 423 -9.39 -17.23 21.78
C ASP A 423 -9.68 -16.82 20.33
N THR A 424 -9.63 -17.79 19.42
CA THR A 424 -9.92 -17.60 18.00
C THR A 424 -11.30 -18.13 17.68
N VAL A 425 -12.12 -17.28 17.06
CA VAL A 425 -13.51 -17.60 16.66
C VAL A 425 -13.54 -17.84 15.16
N SER A 426 -14.13 -18.95 14.74
CA SER A 426 -14.49 -19.21 13.34
C SER A 426 -15.92 -18.76 13.06
N TYR A 427 -16.13 -18.17 11.89
CA TYR A 427 -17.46 -17.78 11.42
C TYR A 427 -17.54 -17.83 9.89
N ILE A 428 -18.76 -17.88 9.38
CA ILE A 428 -19.10 -17.79 7.96
C ILE A 428 -20.18 -16.72 7.75
N ILE A 429 -20.22 -16.14 6.56
CA ILE A 429 -21.27 -15.17 6.18
C ILE A 429 -22.37 -15.88 5.40
N CYS A 430 -23.61 -15.69 5.87
CA CYS A 430 -24.80 -16.35 5.33
C CYS A 430 -25.85 -15.33 4.88
N GLN A 431 -26.76 -15.73 4.00
CA GLN A 431 -27.99 -15.01 3.71
C GLN A 431 -29.08 -15.52 4.65
N ASP A 432 -29.64 -14.61 5.44
CA ASP A 432 -30.69 -14.84 6.43
C ASP A 432 -32.03 -14.21 6.01
N GLY A 433 -32.13 -13.74 4.76
CA GLY A 433 -33.27 -12.98 4.24
C GLY A 433 -33.36 -11.54 4.75
N SER A 434 -32.42 -11.11 5.60
CA SER A 434 -32.36 -9.74 6.10
C SER A 434 -31.54 -8.84 5.16
N THR A 435 -31.86 -7.55 5.14
CA THR A 435 -31.06 -6.52 4.45
C THR A 435 -29.92 -5.98 5.33
N LEU A 436 -29.56 -6.71 6.38
CA LEU A 436 -28.50 -6.29 7.30
C LEU A 436 -27.12 -6.41 6.64
N ALA A 437 -26.18 -5.61 7.15
CA ALA A 437 -24.80 -5.62 6.67
C ALA A 437 -24.15 -7.00 6.87
N ALA A 438 -23.25 -7.39 5.97
CA ALA A 438 -22.54 -8.67 6.01
C ALA A 438 -21.89 -8.98 7.38
N SER A 439 -21.46 -7.95 8.12
CA SER A 439 -20.90 -8.14 9.46
C SER A 439 -21.88 -8.65 10.52
N GLN A 440 -23.18 -8.41 10.34
CA GLN A 440 -24.25 -8.86 11.23
C GLN A 440 -24.80 -10.23 10.81
N ARG A 441 -24.61 -10.60 9.54
CA ARG A 441 -24.99 -11.91 8.98
C ARG A 441 -23.89 -12.96 9.14
N ALA A 442 -23.14 -12.87 10.23
CA ALA A 442 -22.07 -13.80 10.56
C ALA A 442 -22.56 -14.87 11.54
N TYR A 443 -22.34 -16.13 11.19
CA TYR A 443 -22.83 -17.31 11.90
C TYR A 443 -21.71 -18.34 12.10
N ALA A 444 -21.87 -19.23 13.09
CA ALA A 444 -20.99 -20.38 13.25
C ALA A 444 -21.33 -21.45 12.20
N LEU A 445 -20.35 -22.26 11.79
CA LEU A 445 -20.59 -23.36 10.84
C LEU A 445 -21.66 -24.34 11.36
N GLU A 446 -21.62 -24.65 12.65
CA GLU A 446 -22.61 -25.51 13.30
C GLU A 446 -24.03 -24.94 13.25
N GLN A 447 -24.17 -23.62 13.21
CA GLN A 447 -25.46 -22.95 13.16
C GLN A 447 -26.09 -23.08 11.77
N LEU A 448 -25.28 -22.90 10.71
CA LEU A 448 -25.72 -23.11 9.33
C LEU A 448 -26.19 -24.55 9.09
N GLN A 449 -25.53 -25.54 9.71
CA GLN A 449 -25.90 -26.95 9.56
C GLN A 449 -27.20 -27.33 10.30
N LYS A 450 -27.58 -26.57 11.35
CA LYS A 450 -28.72 -26.89 12.22
C LYS A 450 -29.98 -26.08 11.93
N GLN A 451 -29.85 -24.89 11.33
CA GLN A 451 -30.98 -23.98 11.09
C GLN A 451 -31.44 -24.03 9.64
N GLU A 452 -32.71 -24.42 9.42
CA GLU A 452 -33.36 -24.33 8.12
C GLU A 452 -33.66 -22.87 7.77
N GLY A 453 -33.32 -22.45 6.53
CA GLY A 453 -33.53 -21.08 6.03
C GLY A 453 -32.28 -20.19 5.97
N LEU A 454 -31.13 -20.65 6.46
CA LEU A 454 -29.84 -20.01 6.25
C LEU A 454 -29.14 -20.62 5.04
N SER A 455 -28.71 -19.80 4.09
CA SER A 455 -27.87 -20.21 2.96
C SER A 455 -26.55 -19.44 2.95
N LEU A 456 -25.54 -19.96 2.25
CA LEU A 456 -24.25 -19.28 2.16
C LEU A 456 -24.35 -18.02 1.28
N ASP A 457 -23.72 -16.92 1.69
CA ASP A 457 -23.66 -15.70 0.87
C ASP A 457 -22.53 -15.80 -0.16
N THR A 458 -22.79 -16.47 -1.29
CA THR A 458 -21.81 -16.65 -2.38
C THR A 458 -21.28 -15.32 -2.92
N HIS A 459 -22.14 -14.31 -3.04
CA HIS A 459 -21.78 -12.98 -3.51
C HIS A 459 -20.72 -12.32 -2.59
N TYR A 460 -20.87 -12.47 -1.27
CA TYR A 460 -19.89 -11.96 -0.31
C TYR A 460 -18.50 -12.59 -0.53
N TYR A 461 -18.40 -13.90 -0.70
CA TYR A 461 -17.10 -14.55 -0.87
C TYR A 461 -16.43 -14.21 -2.21
N LEU A 462 -17.21 -14.13 -3.30
CA LEU A 462 -16.66 -13.72 -4.59
C LEU A 462 -16.17 -12.26 -4.56
N ALA A 463 -16.99 -11.32 -4.09
CA ALA A 463 -16.69 -9.89 -4.14
C ALA A 463 -15.79 -9.38 -3.00
N GLN A 464 -15.88 -9.95 -1.78
CA GLN A 464 -15.18 -9.46 -0.58
C GLN A 464 -14.07 -10.37 -0.07
N GLN A 465 -13.98 -11.61 -0.55
CA GLN A 465 -12.90 -12.52 -0.16
C GLN A 465 -11.95 -12.79 -1.33
N ILE A 466 -12.44 -13.37 -2.43
CA ILE A 466 -11.59 -13.77 -3.56
C ILE A 466 -11.12 -12.55 -4.35
N HIS A 467 -12.05 -11.71 -4.82
CA HIS A 467 -11.73 -10.56 -5.67
C HIS A 467 -10.67 -9.63 -5.06
N PRO A 468 -10.76 -9.19 -3.78
CA PRO A 468 -9.77 -8.28 -3.23
C PRO A 468 -8.38 -8.91 -3.09
N VAL A 469 -8.29 -10.22 -2.85
CA VAL A 469 -7.00 -10.92 -2.77
C VAL A 469 -6.35 -10.96 -4.14
N VAL A 470 -7.08 -11.41 -5.15
CA VAL A 470 -6.57 -11.57 -6.52
C VAL A 470 -6.27 -10.21 -7.15
N SER A 471 -7.16 -9.22 -6.99
CA SER A 471 -6.99 -7.86 -7.51
C SER A 471 -5.68 -7.23 -6.99
N ARG A 472 -5.40 -7.32 -5.69
CA ARG A 472 -4.15 -6.80 -5.12
C ARG A 472 -2.89 -7.52 -5.58
N ILE A 473 -2.98 -8.81 -5.90
CA ILE A 473 -1.84 -9.60 -6.40
C ILE A 473 -1.57 -9.26 -7.87
N CYS A 474 -2.63 -9.09 -8.66
CA CYS A 474 -2.55 -8.80 -10.09
C CYS A 474 -2.41 -7.29 -10.40
N ASP A 475 -2.54 -6.40 -9.42
CA ASP A 475 -2.40 -4.94 -9.58
C ASP A 475 -1.15 -4.50 -10.38
N PRO A 476 0.06 -5.10 -10.18
CA PRO A 476 1.24 -4.77 -10.97
C PRO A 476 1.32 -5.43 -12.35
N ILE A 477 0.42 -6.38 -12.66
CA ILE A 477 0.48 -7.18 -13.88
C ILE A 477 -0.21 -6.45 -15.02
N GLU A 478 0.50 -6.23 -16.12
CA GLU A 478 -0.07 -5.66 -17.34
C GLU A 478 -1.12 -6.58 -17.95
N GLY A 479 -2.26 -6.02 -18.32
CA GLY A 479 -3.35 -6.73 -18.99
C GLY A 479 -4.41 -7.31 -18.05
N ILE A 480 -4.16 -7.35 -16.74
CA ILE A 480 -5.18 -7.71 -15.74
C ILE A 480 -5.62 -6.45 -15.01
N ASP A 481 -6.93 -6.22 -14.95
CA ASP A 481 -7.49 -5.15 -14.13
C ASP A 481 -8.57 -5.66 -13.18
N SER A 482 -8.88 -4.84 -12.17
CA SER A 482 -9.89 -5.16 -11.15
C SER A 482 -11.29 -5.41 -11.74
N VAL A 483 -11.58 -4.86 -12.93
CA VAL A 483 -12.87 -4.98 -13.61
C VAL A 483 -12.97 -6.33 -14.35
N LEU A 484 -11.88 -6.75 -14.97
CA LEU A 484 -11.74 -8.01 -15.67
C LEU A 484 -11.77 -9.18 -14.69
N ILE A 485 -11.11 -9.06 -13.53
CA ILE A 485 -11.20 -10.06 -12.46
C ILE A 485 -12.65 -10.20 -11.96
N ALA A 486 -13.38 -9.10 -11.81
CA ALA A 486 -14.80 -9.17 -11.44
C ALA A 486 -15.62 -9.91 -12.51
N THR A 487 -15.35 -9.64 -13.78
CA THR A 487 -15.99 -10.33 -14.91
C THR A 487 -15.71 -11.83 -14.90
N TRP A 488 -14.45 -12.23 -14.68
CA TRP A 488 -14.07 -13.65 -14.61
C TRP A 488 -14.71 -14.40 -13.44
N LEU A 489 -14.96 -13.71 -12.33
CA LEU A 489 -15.67 -14.27 -11.16
C LEU A 489 -17.19 -14.27 -11.32
N GLY A 490 -17.74 -13.75 -12.42
CA GLY A 490 -19.19 -13.63 -12.65
C GLY A 490 -19.87 -12.48 -11.89
N LEU A 491 -19.11 -11.45 -11.50
CA LEU A 491 -19.61 -10.26 -10.79
C LEU A 491 -19.89 -9.09 -11.76
N ASP A 492 -20.79 -8.18 -11.36
CA ASP A 492 -21.12 -6.98 -12.15
C ASP A 492 -19.90 -6.00 -12.22
N PRO A 493 -19.34 -5.75 -13.42
CA PRO A 493 -18.16 -4.90 -13.59
C PRO A 493 -18.39 -3.42 -13.24
N SER A 494 -19.64 -2.94 -13.25
CA SER A 494 -19.96 -1.52 -13.05
C SER A 494 -19.56 -1.01 -11.66
N GLN A 495 -19.66 -1.85 -10.64
CA GLN A 495 -19.41 -1.51 -9.24
C GLN A 495 -17.91 -1.35 -8.91
N PHE A 496 -17.03 -1.97 -9.71
CA PHE A 496 -15.59 -1.97 -9.48
C PHE A 496 -14.85 -0.80 -10.17
N ARG A 497 -15.49 -0.14 -11.16
CA ARG A 497 -14.88 0.98 -11.91
C ARG A 497 -14.62 2.22 -11.04
N ALA A 498 -15.57 2.58 -10.17
CA ALA A 498 -15.46 3.76 -9.31
C ALA A 498 -14.28 3.65 -8.31
N GLN A 499 -14.01 2.44 -7.80
CA GLN A 499 -12.90 2.20 -6.88
C GLN A 499 -11.54 2.22 -7.59
N GLN A 500 -11.48 1.71 -8.83
CA GLN A 500 -10.27 1.75 -9.65
C GLN A 500 -9.86 3.19 -10.00
N GLN A 501 -10.83 4.07 -10.26
CA GLN A 501 -10.58 5.49 -10.51
C GLN A 501 -9.98 6.17 -9.27
N TYR A 502 -10.55 5.92 -8.09
CA TYR A 502 -10.06 6.48 -6.84
C TYR A 502 -8.63 6.01 -6.48
N GLN A 503 -8.34 4.72 -6.64
CA GLN A 503 -7.01 4.17 -6.37
C GLN A 503 -5.94 4.78 -7.31
N ARG A 504 -6.27 4.99 -8.59
CA ARG A 504 -5.39 5.69 -9.53
C ARG A 504 -5.16 7.15 -9.12
N GLU A 505 -6.19 7.83 -8.62
CA GLU A 505 -6.06 9.21 -8.13
C GLU A 505 -5.15 9.29 -6.88
N GLU A 506 -5.29 8.40 -5.89
CA GLU A 506 -4.40 8.37 -4.70
C GLU A 506 -2.93 8.03 -5.04
N GLU A 507 -2.70 7.10 -5.98
CA GLU A 507 -1.33 6.73 -6.40
C GLU A 507 -0.62 7.85 -7.16
N THR A 508 -1.35 8.57 -8.03
CA THR A 508 -0.80 9.72 -8.76
C THR A 508 -0.47 10.90 -7.84
N ASP A 509 -1.28 11.14 -6.80
CA ASP A 509 -1.05 12.22 -5.84
C ASP A 509 0.07 11.89 -4.82
N SER A 510 0.36 10.60 -4.60
CA SER A 510 1.44 10.16 -3.70
C SER A 510 2.84 10.40 -4.27
N THR A 511 2.95 10.67 -5.57
CA THR A 511 4.23 10.81 -6.28
C THR A 511 4.43 12.26 -6.70
N LEU A 512 5.39 12.96 -6.07
CA LEU A 512 5.71 14.37 -6.37
C LEU A 512 6.06 14.54 -7.86
N GLY A 513 5.24 15.31 -8.59
CA GLY A 513 5.44 15.62 -10.01
C GLY A 513 4.84 14.61 -11.00
N ALA A 514 4.24 13.49 -10.55
CA ALA A 514 3.60 12.51 -11.44
C ALA A 514 2.44 13.08 -12.29
N PRO A 515 1.59 14.01 -11.82
CA PRO A 515 0.55 14.59 -12.66
C PRO A 515 1.08 15.39 -13.86
N VAL A 516 2.33 15.86 -13.79
CA VAL A 516 2.99 16.65 -14.86
C VAL A 516 3.59 15.72 -15.93
N GLN A 517 3.80 14.45 -15.63
CA GLN A 517 4.39 13.46 -16.53
C GLN A 517 3.36 12.62 -17.31
N LEU A 518 2.07 12.72 -16.98
CA LEU A 518 1.01 12.02 -17.70
C LEU A 518 0.81 12.60 -19.09
N THR A 519 0.54 11.74 -20.08
CA THR A 519 0.12 12.20 -21.41
C THR A 519 -1.29 12.80 -21.34
N ASP A 520 -1.64 13.67 -22.30
CA ASP A 520 -2.97 14.29 -22.34
C ASP A 520 -4.08 13.24 -22.47
N GLU A 521 -3.82 12.16 -23.22
CA GLU A 521 -4.75 11.04 -23.41
C GLU A 521 -5.01 10.28 -22.10
N GLU A 522 -3.96 10.00 -21.33
CA GLU A 522 -4.08 9.36 -20.02
C GLU A 522 -4.79 10.24 -19.01
N ARG A 523 -4.47 11.54 -19.01
CA ARG A 523 -5.06 12.52 -18.11
C ARG A 523 -6.57 12.65 -18.28
N TYR A 524 -7.06 12.59 -19.53
CA TYR A 524 -8.47 12.79 -19.85
C TYR A 524 -9.22 11.48 -20.15
N LYS A 525 -8.60 10.31 -19.92
CA LYS A 525 -9.21 8.99 -20.19
C LYS A 525 -10.56 8.78 -19.51
N ASP A 526 -10.67 9.21 -18.26
CA ASP A 526 -11.89 9.02 -17.44
C ASP A 526 -12.88 10.21 -17.58
N CYS A 527 -12.61 11.18 -18.48
CA CYS A 527 -13.50 12.32 -18.76
C CYS A 527 -14.61 11.95 -19.74
N GLU A 528 -15.79 12.54 -19.56
CA GLU A 528 -16.92 12.41 -20.49
C GLU A 528 -16.63 13.20 -21.76
N ARG A 529 -16.72 12.55 -22.92
CA ARG A 529 -16.52 13.19 -24.23
C ARG A 529 -17.63 14.22 -24.49
N PHE A 530 -17.28 15.32 -25.14
CA PHE A 530 -18.25 16.36 -25.45
C PHE A 530 -19.12 15.91 -26.63
N THR A 531 -20.44 16.03 -26.51
CA THR A 531 -21.39 15.64 -27.57
C THR A 531 -22.27 16.79 -27.98
N PHE A 532 -22.48 16.90 -29.30
CA PHE A 532 -23.33 17.92 -29.90
C PHE A 532 -24.20 17.35 -31.01
N THR A 533 -25.51 17.44 -30.81
CA THR A 533 -26.51 17.00 -31.78
C THR A 533 -26.56 17.97 -32.96
N CYS A 534 -26.36 17.46 -34.17
CA CYS A 534 -26.42 18.26 -35.40
C CYS A 534 -27.83 18.85 -35.59
N PRO A 535 -27.98 20.17 -35.75
CA PRO A 535 -29.29 20.81 -35.94
C PRO A 535 -30.03 20.41 -37.23
N GLN A 536 -29.33 19.87 -38.23
CA GLN A 536 -29.92 19.49 -39.52
C GLN A 536 -30.31 18.00 -39.58
N CYS A 537 -29.40 17.09 -39.21
CA CYS A 537 -29.63 15.64 -39.34
C CYS A 537 -29.97 14.93 -38.02
N GLY A 538 -29.84 15.61 -36.87
CA GLY A 538 -30.12 15.03 -35.56
C GLY A 538 -29.08 14.01 -35.05
N THR A 539 -27.99 13.79 -35.79
CA THR A 539 -26.90 12.88 -35.37
C THR A 539 -26.02 13.54 -34.30
N ASP A 540 -25.66 12.79 -33.26
CA ASP A 540 -24.75 13.24 -32.20
C ASP A 540 -23.29 13.17 -32.67
N ASN A 541 -22.64 14.33 -32.75
CA ASN A 541 -21.20 14.43 -33.01
C ASN A 541 -20.45 14.33 -31.69
N ILE A 542 -19.38 13.54 -31.68
CA ILE A 542 -18.51 13.35 -30.51
C ILE A 542 -17.22 14.10 -30.77
N TYR A 543 -16.83 14.98 -29.85
CA TYR A 543 -15.61 15.76 -29.95
C TYR A 543 -14.66 15.38 -28.82
N ASP A 544 -13.48 14.89 -29.19
CA ASP A 544 -12.41 14.45 -28.28
C ASP A 544 -11.10 15.22 -28.43
N SER A 545 -10.96 16.00 -29.51
CA SER A 545 -9.77 16.76 -29.88
C SER A 545 -10.13 17.85 -30.90
N VAL A 546 -9.22 18.81 -31.11
CA VAL A 546 -9.37 19.93 -32.06
C VAL A 546 -9.35 19.46 -33.52
N PHE A 547 -8.61 18.38 -33.79
CA PHE A 547 -8.42 17.84 -35.13
C PHE A 547 -8.82 16.36 -35.17
N GLU A 548 -9.53 15.97 -36.21
CA GLU A 548 -9.97 14.60 -36.46
C GLU A 548 -9.25 14.03 -37.70
N GLY A 549 -8.92 12.74 -37.67
CA GLY A 549 -8.19 12.05 -38.73
C GLY A 549 -6.71 11.82 -38.41
N ALA A 550 -5.94 11.38 -39.41
CA ALA A 550 -4.51 11.09 -39.26
C ALA A 550 -3.72 11.52 -40.51
N GLY A 551 -2.53 12.10 -40.29
CA GLY A 551 -1.61 12.52 -41.34
C GLY A 551 -2.23 13.51 -42.32
N SER A 552 -2.17 13.20 -43.62
CA SER A 552 -2.63 14.10 -44.70
C SER A 552 -4.14 14.38 -44.74
N HIS A 553 -4.95 13.64 -43.97
CA HIS A 553 -6.41 13.80 -43.88
C HIS A 553 -6.87 14.43 -42.56
N LEU A 554 -5.96 15.10 -41.85
CA LEU A 554 -6.27 15.76 -40.60
C LEU A 554 -7.10 17.03 -40.85
N GLU A 555 -8.35 17.06 -40.41
CA GLU A 555 -9.27 18.20 -40.53
C GLU A 555 -9.71 18.70 -39.15
N PRO A 556 -10.05 19.99 -38.98
CA PRO A 556 -10.64 20.45 -37.72
C PRO A 556 -12.00 19.78 -37.45
N SER A 557 -12.21 19.25 -36.24
CA SER A 557 -13.36 18.39 -35.90
C SER A 557 -14.72 19.08 -36.08
N LEU A 558 -14.76 20.42 -36.03
CA LEU A 558 -15.99 21.20 -36.24
C LEU A 558 -16.35 21.45 -37.72
N MET A 559 -15.56 20.99 -38.68
CA MET A 559 -15.74 21.34 -40.10
C MET A 559 -16.81 20.51 -40.81
N GLN A 560 -17.03 19.27 -40.38
CA GLN A 560 -17.99 18.35 -40.99
C GLN A 560 -18.80 17.64 -39.91
N CYS A 561 -20.04 17.28 -40.24
CA CYS A 561 -20.83 16.39 -39.42
C CYS A 561 -20.33 14.95 -39.61
N CYS A 562 -20.32 14.14 -38.55
CA CYS A 562 -19.99 12.71 -38.62
C CYS A 562 -20.96 11.90 -39.53
N HIS A 563 -22.15 12.45 -39.82
CA HIS A 563 -23.08 11.85 -40.76
C HIS A 563 -22.70 12.23 -42.20
N ILE A 564 -22.20 11.24 -42.96
CA ILE A 564 -21.63 11.42 -44.31
C ILE A 564 -22.58 12.14 -45.29
N SER A 565 -23.89 11.88 -45.21
CA SER A 565 -24.91 12.52 -46.05
C SER A 565 -25.34 13.92 -45.59
N CYS A 566 -24.77 14.45 -44.51
CA CYS A 566 -25.10 15.76 -43.97
C CYS A 566 -24.08 16.82 -44.43
N GLU A 567 -24.54 17.85 -45.12
CA GLU A 567 -23.70 18.99 -45.53
C GLU A 567 -23.56 20.08 -44.43
N CYS A 568 -24.05 19.80 -43.22
CA CYS A 568 -23.96 20.71 -42.09
C CYS A 568 -22.51 20.89 -41.64
N LYS A 569 -22.11 22.14 -41.41
CA LYS A 569 -20.82 22.48 -40.78
C LYS A 569 -21.06 22.93 -39.34
N PRO A 570 -20.73 22.10 -38.33
CA PRO A 570 -20.90 22.45 -36.92
C PRO A 570 -20.28 23.79 -36.53
N ILE A 571 -19.18 24.20 -37.17
CA ILE A 571 -18.51 25.49 -36.95
C ILE A 571 -19.42 26.72 -37.14
N ASN A 572 -20.49 26.62 -37.95
CA ASN A 572 -21.43 27.72 -38.15
C ASN A 572 -22.40 27.88 -36.97
N TYR A 573 -22.52 26.86 -36.11
CA TYR A 573 -23.44 26.81 -34.98
C TYR A 573 -22.73 27.04 -33.63
N VAL A 574 -21.74 27.95 -33.61
CA VAL A 574 -20.93 28.27 -32.42
C VAL A 574 -21.79 28.59 -31.20
N VAL A 575 -22.87 29.34 -31.38
CA VAL A 575 -23.76 29.72 -30.26
C VAL A 575 -24.43 28.50 -29.64
N ASN A 576 -24.88 27.54 -30.46
CA ASN A 576 -25.49 26.31 -29.99
C ASN A 576 -24.47 25.42 -29.27
N ILE A 577 -23.24 25.33 -29.81
CA ILE A 577 -22.14 24.58 -29.20
C ILE A 577 -21.76 25.22 -27.85
N SER A 578 -21.59 26.54 -27.79
CA SER A 578 -21.33 27.28 -26.54
C SER A 578 -22.43 27.05 -25.50
N ASN A 579 -23.69 27.07 -25.92
CA ASN A 579 -24.82 26.82 -25.01
C ASN A 579 -24.81 25.37 -24.49
N LYS A 580 -24.57 24.39 -25.36
CA LYS A 580 -24.44 22.98 -24.96
C LYS A 580 -23.27 22.78 -24.00
N LEU A 581 -22.12 23.37 -24.31
CA LEU A 581 -20.92 23.32 -23.48
C LEU A 581 -21.19 23.93 -22.09
N LEU A 582 -21.86 25.07 -22.03
CA LEU A 582 -22.25 25.70 -20.77
C LEU A 582 -23.22 24.82 -19.97
N LEU A 583 -24.18 24.17 -20.64
CA LEU A 583 -25.12 23.23 -19.99
C LEU A 583 -24.40 22.01 -19.44
N ASP A 584 -23.45 21.44 -20.17
CA ASP A 584 -22.65 20.29 -19.72
C ASP A 584 -21.74 20.67 -18.55
N ILE A 585 -21.05 21.80 -18.62
CA ILE A 585 -20.26 22.34 -17.51
C ILE A 585 -21.14 22.48 -16.26
N ARG A 586 -22.32 23.09 -16.39
CA ARG A 586 -23.28 23.21 -15.29
C ARG A 586 -23.74 21.85 -14.76
N ARG A 587 -23.93 20.85 -15.63
CA ARG A 587 -24.29 19.48 -15.25
C ARG A 587 -23.18 18.82 -14.42
N HIS A 588 -21.92 18.95 -14.82
CA HIS A 588 -20.78 18.41 -14.06
C HIS A 588 -20.58 19.13 -12.73
N ILE A 589 -20.70 20.47 -12.71
CA ILE A 589 -20.66 21.25 -11.47
C ILE A 589 -21.80 20.82 -10.52
N LYS A 590 -23.03 20.67 -11.05
CA LYS A 590 -24.17 20.19 -10.26
C LYS A 590 -23.95 18.75 -9.75
N ARG A 591 -23.31 17.89 -10.54
CA ARG A 591 -22.93 16.53 -10.13
C ARG A 591 -21.95 16.56 -8.96
N TYR A 592 -20.92 17.40 -9.01
CA TYR A 592 -20.00 17.60 -7.89
C TYR A 592 -20.72 18.13 -6.64
N TYR A 593 -21.45 19.24 -6.76
CA TYR A 593 -22.15 19.86 -5.63
C TYR A 593 -23.36 19.08 -5.13
N SER A 594 -23.80 18.05 -5.85
CA SER A 594 -24.81 17.12 -5.33
C SER A 594 -24.32 16.37 -4.08
N GLY A 595 -22.99 16.29 -3.88
CA GLY A 595 -22.36 15.85 -2.64
C GLY A 595 -22.57 14.37 -2.35
N TRP A 596 -22.69 13.53 -3.40
CA TRP A 596 -22.82 12.10 -3.22
C TRP A 596 -21.53 11.49 -2.68
N LEU A 597 -21.67 10.76 -1.58
CA LEU A 597 -20.63 10.02 -0.91
C LEU A 597 -20.97 8.52 -1.00
N VAL A 598 -19.98 7.71 -1.38
CA VAL A 598 -20.09 6.25 -1.48
C VAL A 598 -19.15 5.60 -0.48
N CYS A 599 -19.62 4.57 0.18
CA CYS A 599 -18.82 3.79 1.11
C CYS A 599 -17.69 3.04 0.38
N GLU A 600 -16.47 3.16 0.91
CA GLU A 600 -15.28 2.46 0.40
C GLU A 600 -15.40 0.93 0.55
N ASP A 601 -16.18 0.47 1.52
CA ASP A 601 -16.52 -0.94 1.69
C ASP A 601 -17.63 -1.34 0.71
N GLN A 602 -17.26 -2.15 -0.27
CA GLN A 602 -18.12 -2.60 -1.36
C GLN A 602 -19.23 -3.56 -0.90
N ALA A 603 -19.12 -4.15 0.30
CA ALA A 603 -20.20 -4.94 0.90
C ALA A 603 -21.31 -4.05 1.46
N CYS A 604 -20.98 -2.80 1.79
CA CYS A 604 -21.89 -1.87 2.40
C CYS A 604 -22.77 -1.15 1.36
N GLN A 605 -22.22 -0.87 0.17
CA GLN A 605 -22.87 -0.16 -0.93
C GLN A 605 -23.60 1.14 -0.54
N ASN A 606 -23.31 1.69 0.63
CA ASN A 606 -24.04 2.84 1.15
C ASN A 606 -23.66 4.08 0.33
N ARG A 607 -24.66 4.66 -0.32
CA ARG A 607 -24.55 5.89 -1.11
C ARG A 607 -25.44 6.96 -0.47
N THR A 608 -24.84 8.01 0.05
CA THR A 608 -25.53 9.05 0.83
C THR A 608 -25.07 10.45 0.45
N ARG A 609 -25.96 11.43 0.57
CA ARG A 609 -25.62 12.86 0.45
C ARG A 609 -25.36 13.53 1.80
N ARG A 610 -25.64 12.81 2.90
CA ARG A 610 -25.48 13.32 4.26
C ARG A 610 -24.05 13.06 4.71
N LEU A 611 -23.30 14.13 4.94
CA LEU A 611 -21.98 14.06 5.54
C LEU A 611 -22.12 13.73 7.04
N PRO A 612 -21.64 12.57 7.51
CA PRO A 612 -21.71 12.20 8.91
C PRO A 612 -20.74 13.05 9.74
N ILE A 613 -21.11 13.33 10.99
CA ILE A 613 -20.28 14.09 11.94
C ILE A 613 -19.10 13.24 12.45
N ALA A 614 -19.20 11.92 12.39
CA ALA A 614 -18.13 11.02 12.79
C ALA A 614 -17.05 10.95 11.70
N PHE A 615 -15.84 11.44 12.01
CA PHE A 615 -14.68 11.41 11.11
C PHE A 615 -13.60 10.47 11.62
N SER A 616 -12.95 9.79 10.67
CA SER A 616 -11.67 9.12 10.86
C SER A 616 -10.55 10.01 10.30
N ARG A 617 -9.28 9.60 10.49
CA ARG A 617 -8.12 10.28 9.87
C ARG A 617 -8.22 10.37 8.34
N HIS A 618 -8.91 9.44 7.70
CA HIS A 618 -8.99 9.33 6.24
C HIS A 618 -10.28 9.93 5.67
N GLY A 619 -11.21 10.40 6.52
CA GLY A 619 -12.48 10.98 6.07
C GLY A 619 -13.70 10.57 6.91
N PRO A 620 -14.91 10.94 6.46
CA PRO A 620 -16.17 10.68 7.15
C PRO A 620 -16.45 9.18 7.27
N ILE A 621 -16.89 8.71 8.44
CA ILE A 621 -17.18 7.30 8.72
C ILE A 621 -18.58 6.96 8.18
N CYS A 622 -18.68 5.89 7.40
CA CYS A 622 -19.94 5.41 6.85
C CYS A 622 -20.94 5.06 7.97
N PRO A 623 -22.15 5.66 7.97
CA PRO A 623 -23.15 5.40 9.02
C PRO A 623 -23.76 4.00 8.94
N SER A 624 -23.70 3.35 7.77
CA SER A 624 -24.26 2.01 7.56
C SER A 624 -23.33 0.92 8.10
N CYS A 625 -22.06 0.89 7.69
CA CYS A 625 -21.12 -0.14 8.17
C CYS A 625 -20.30 0.28 9.40
N THR A 626 -20.27 1.57 9.76
CA THR A 626 -19.53 2.16 10.90
C THR A 626 -18.01 1.93 10.91
N LYS A 627 -17.47 1.29 9.87
CA LYS A 627 -16.07 0.87 9.78
C LYS A 627 -15.30 1.56 8.66
N ALA A 628 -15.92 1.65 7.49
CA ALA A 628 -15.28 2.20 6.32
C ALA A 628 -15.55 3.70 6.19
N THR A 629 -14.69 4.37 5.44
CA THR A 629 -14.84 5.78 5.10
C THR A 629 -15.77 5.95 3.91
N LEU A 630 -16.55 7.03 3.92
CA LEU A 630 -17.25 7.48 2.72
C LEU A 630 -16.28 8.34 1.89
N ARG A 631 -16.26 8.10 0.57
CA ARG A 631 -15.48 8.87 -0.40
C ARG A 631 -16.44 9.60 -1.35
N PRO A 632 -16.07 10.79 -1.86
CA PRO A 632 -16.85 11.46 -2.89
C PRO A 632 -16.97 10.57 -4.14
N GLU A 633 -18.18 10.41 -4.66
CA GLU A 633 -18.42 9.67 -5.91
C GLU A 633 -17.87 10.42 -7.13
N TYR A 634 -17.86 11.75 -7.06
CA TYR A 634 -17.32 12.62 -8.09
C TYR A 634 -16.39 13.63 -7.40
N THR A 635 -15.08 13.42 -7.55
CA THR A 635 -14.05 14.18 -6.83
C THR A 635 -13.86 15.57 -7.42
N GLU A 636 -13.27 16.46 -6.62
CA GLU A 636 -12.84 17.79 -7.06
C GLU A 636 -11.84 17.72 -8.22
N LYS A 637 -10.93 16.74 -8.19
CA LYS A 637 -9.95 16.46 -9.26
C LYS A 637 -10.64 15.96 -10.53
N ALA A 638 -11.65 15.09 -10.42
CA ALA A 638 -12.44 14.63 -11.56
C ALA A 638 -13.21 15.77 -12.23
N LEU A 639 -13.82 16.68 -11.46
CA LEU A 639 -14.45 17.89 -12.00
C LEU A 639 -13.42 18.79 -12.68
N TYR A 640 -12.28 19.05 -12.02
CA TYR A 640 -11.23 19.90 -12.58
C TYR A 640 -10.69 19.35 -13.90
N ASN A 641 -10.40 18.05 -13.97
CA ASN A 641 -9.95 17.39 -15.20
C ASN A 641 -11.01 17.43 -16.29
N GLN A 642 -12.30 17.28 -15.97
CA GLN A 642 -13.39 17.42 -16.95
C GLN A 642 -13.45 18.84 -17.54
N LEU A 643 -13.27 19.88 -16.71
CA LEU A 643 -13.24 21.26 -17.19
C LEU A 643 -11.99 21.55 -18.03
N CYS A 644 -10.83 21.02 -17.62
CA CYS A 644 -9.60 21.07 -18.42
C CYS A 644 -9.73 20.32 -19.74
N PHE A 645 -10.46 19.19 -19.77
CA PHE A 645 -10.74 18.44 -20.99
C PHE A 645 -11.57 19.28 -21.97
N TYR A 646 -12.63 19.94 -21.49
CA TYR A 646 -13.41 20.86 -22.34
C TYR A 646 -12.61 22.06 -22.85
N ARG A 647 -11.68 22.58 -22.05
CA ARG A 647 -10.73 23.60 -22.52
C ARG A 647 -9.79 23.04 -23.59
N PHE A 648 -9.25 21.83 -23.38
CA PHE A 648 -8.31 21.15 -24.25
C PHE A 648 -8.88 20.87 -25.65
N ILE A 649 -10.11 20.36 -25.74
CA ILE A 649 -10.73 20.03 -27.04
C ILE A 649 -10.99 21.27 -27.92
N PHE A 650 -10.95 22.47 -27.35
CA PHE A 650 -11.10 23.72 -28.09
C PHE A 650 -9.83 24.59 -28.09
N ASP A 651 -8.70 24.08 -27.60
CA ASP A 651 -7.45 24.84 -27.55
C ASP A 651 -6.68 24.77 -28.87
N TRP A 652 -7.06 25.64 -29.81
CA TRP A 652 -6.45 25.72 -31.14
C TRP A 652 -4.94 25.96 -31.09
N GLU A 653 -4.47 26.89 -30.25
CA GLU A 653 -3.04 27.23 -30.16
C GLU A 653 -2.21 26.04 -29.68
N TYR A 654 -2.72 25.33 -28.68
CA TYR A 654 -2.07 24.14 -28.16
C TYR A 654 -2.00 23.03 -29.22
N ALA A 655 -3.15 22.72 -29.84
CA ALA A 655 -3.23 21.67 -30.85
C ALA A 655 -2.40 22.02 -32.10
N TYR A 656 -2.44 23.27 -32.57
CA TYR A 656 -1.66 23.71 -33.71
C TYR A 656 -0.16 23.54 -33.47
N ASN A 657 0.33 23.83 -32.27
CA ASN A 657 1.75 23.72 -31.96
C ASN A 657 2.20 22.28 -31.71
N LYS A 658 1.40 21.48 -30.98
CA LYS A 658 1.77 20.15 -30.49
C LYS A 658 1.39 18.99 -31.40
N VAL A 659 0.29 19.11 -32.16
CA VAL A 659 -0.29 18.00 -32.95
C VAL A 659 0.11 18.07 -34.43
N LEU A 660 0.19 19.27 -35.02
CA LEU A 660 0.55 19.43 -36.44
C LEU A 660 2.07 19.33 -36.68
N LEU A 661 2.45 18.55 -37.71
CA LEU A 661 3.82 18.46 -38.20
C LEU A 661 4.22 19.74 -38.95
N GLU A 662 5.53 20.03 -39.04
CA GLU A 662 6.05 21.25 -39.69
C GLU A 662 5.62 21.39 -41.16
N ASN A 663 5.49 20.26 -41.87
CA ASN A 663 5.05 20.22 -43.27
C ASN A 663 3.54 20.50 -43.44
N GLU A 664 2.73 20.17 -42.43
CA GLU A 664 1.28 20.44 -42.42
C GLU A 664 0.99 21.89 -42.02
N LYS A 665 1.83 22.43 -41.12
CA LYS A 665 1.84 23.85 -40.76
C LYS A 665 2.12 24.73 -41.98
N THR A 666 3.07 24.37 -42.84
CA THR A 666 3.39 25.11 -44.08
C THR A 666 2.28 25.03 -45.12
N ALA A 667 1.65 23.87 -45.34
CA ALA A 667 0.51 23.75 -46.25
C ALA A 667 -0.67 24.66 -45.82
N ARG A 668 -0.94 24.74 -44.51
CA ARG A 668 -1.98 25.60 -43.94
C ARG A 668 -1.62 27.10 -43.98
N ARG A 669 -0.34 27.47 -43.87
CA ARG A 669 0.12 28.89 -43.99
C ARG A 669 -0.27 29.57 -45.30
N HIS A 670 -0.59 28.82 -46.36
CA HIS A 670 -1.05 29.38 -47.64
C HIS A 670 -2.51 29.91 -47.63
N GLN A 671 -3.29 29.69 -46.55
CA GLN A 671 -4.65 30.24 -46.36
C GLN A 671 -4.82 30.93 -44.98
N PRO A 672 -4.14 32.05 -44.72
CA PRO A 672 -4.09 32.67 -43.39
C PRO A 672 -5.46 33.18 -42.90
N ASN A 673 -6.29 33.71 -43.80
CA ASN A 673 -7.62 34.22 -43.44
C ASN A 673 -8.56 33.12 -42.94
N ARG A 674 -8.48 31.92 -43.53
CA ARG A 674 -9.32 30.78 -43.13
C ARG A 674 -8.93 30.26 -41.75
N ILE A 675 -7.63 30.13 -41.50
CA ILE A 675 -7.10 29.72 -40.19
C ILE A 675 -7.48 30.73 -39.11
N PHE A 676 -7.40 32.02 -39.42
CA PHE A 676 -7.77 33.06 -38.47
C PHE A 676 -9.24 32.96 -38.07
N MET A 677 -10.16 32.76 -39.03
CA MET A 677 -11.58 32.59 -38.75
C MET A 677 -11.88 31.30 -37.97
N GLU A 678 -11.24 30.19 -38.31
CA GLU A 678 -11.38 28.92 -37.59
C GLU A 678 -10.86 29.06 -36.15
N ALA A 679 -9.65 29.60 -35.97
CA ALA A 679 -9.05 29.84 -34.66
C ALA A 679 -9.89 30.76 -33.77
N GLU A 680 -10.52 31.80 -34.33
CA GLU A 680 -11.41 32.69 -33.58
C GLU A 680 -12.63 31.95 -33.03
N VAL A 681 -13.21 31.03 -33.80
CA VAL A 681 -14.34 30.20 -33.34
C VAL A 681 -13.92 29.30 -32.18
N TYR A 682 -12.79 28.59 -32.31
CA TYR A 682 -12.25 27.75 -31.26
C TYR A 682 -11.91 28.55 -29.99
N GLN A 683 -11.33 29.75 -30.16
CA GLN A 683 -11.03 30.63 -29.04
C GLN A 683 -12.29 31.05 -28.27
N ARG A 684 -13.38 31.38 -28.97
CA ARG A 684 -14.68 31.69 -28.34
C ARG A 684 -15.24 30.51 -27.54
N LEU A 685 -15.06 29.28 -28.02
CA LEU A 685 -15.48 28.07 -27.31
C LEU A 685 -14.60 27.81 -26.08
N LYS A 686 -13.27 27.96 -26.22
CA LYS A 686 -12.29 27.84 -25.13
C LYS A 686 -12.58 28.82 -23.99
N GLU A 687 -12.95 30.06 -24.30
CA GLU A 687 -13.30 31.08 -23.30
C GLU A 687 -14.46 30.67 -22.38
N VAL A 688 -15.40 29.84 -22.87
CA VAL A 688 -16.50 29.32 -22.03
C VAL A 688 -15.94 28.45 -20.90
N SER A 689 -14.99 27.57 -21.22
CA SER A 689 -14.31 26.71 -20.25
C SER A 689 -13.35 27.50 -19.36
N ASP A 690 -12.61 28.47 -19.91
CA ASP A 690 -11.69 29.33 -19.14
C ASP A 690 -12.44 30.15 -18.08
N LYS A 691 -13.62 30.70 -18.41
CA LYS A 691 -14.47 31.40 -17.43
C LYS A 691 -14.91 30.48 -16.28
N ALA A 692 -15.24 29.22 -16.59
CA ALA A 692 -15.59 28.24 -15.56
C ALA A 692 -14.38 27.88 -14.69
N LEU A 693 -13.20 27.65 -15.29
CA LEU A 693 -11.97 27.34 -14.57
C LEU A 693 -11.48 28.49 -13.69
N ALA A 694 -11.62 29.74 -14.13
CA ALA A 694 -11.27 30.93 -13.34
C ALA A 694 -12.08 31.06 -12.05
N THR A 695 -13.29 30.47 -12.00
CA THR A 695 -14.09 30.43 -10.77
C THR A 695 -13.77 29.23 -9.86
N SER A 696 -12.93 28.30 -10.32
CA SER A 696 -12.56 27.12 -9.57
C SER A 696 -11.37 27.40 -8.65
N GLY A 697 -11.59 27.30 -7.33
CA GLY A 697 -10.52 27.43 -6.33
C GLY A 697 -9.45 26.34 -6.40
N TYR A 698 -9.70 25.25 -7.14
CA TYR A 698 -8.71 24.20 -7.38
C TYR A 698 -7.63 24.63 -8.40
N SER A 699 -7.93 25.63 -9.24
CA SER A 699 -6.98 26.15 -10.24
C SER A 699 -5.92 27.09 -9.66
N GLU A 700 -6.14 27.60 -8.44
CA GLU A 700 -5.32 28.64 -7.82
C GLU A 700 -4.46 28.07 -6.69
N ILE A 701 -3.13 28.14 -6.84
CA ILE A 701 -2.18 27.75 -5.79
C ILE A 701 -1.59 29.01 -5.17
N ASN A 702 -2.02 29.34 -3.95
CA ASN A 702 -1.48 30.49 -3.22
C ASN A 702 -0.12 30.14 -2.59
N LEU A 703 0.97 30.48 -3.30
CA LEU A 703 2.34 30.21 -2.86
C LEU A 703 2.68 30.88 -1.52
N ALA A 704 2.11 32.06 -1.24
CA ALA A 704 2.34 32.76 0.03
C ALA A 704 1.81 31.96 1.23
N LYS A 705 0.62 31.35 1.12
CA LYS A 705 0.07 30.45 2.15
C LYS A 705 0.90 29.17 2.29
N LEU A 706 1.37 28.60 1.18
CA LEU A 706 2.15 27.36 1.19
C LEU A 706 3.49 27.50 1.94
N PHE A 707 4.16 28.64 1.78
CA PHE A 707 5.46 28.91 2.40
C PHE A 707 5.39 29.72 3.71
N GLN A 708 4.18 30.04 4.20
CA GLN A 708 3.99 30.83 5.42
C GLN A 708 4.61 30.19 6.67
N ALA A 709 4.68 28.85 6.73
CA ALA A 709 5.33 28.12 7.82
C ALA A 709 6.87 28.22 7.80
N PHE A 710 7.46 28.52 6.64
CA PHE A 710 8.91 28.70 6.49
C PHE A 710 9.35 30.14 6.77
N SER A 711 8.46 31.12 6.66
CA SER A 711 8.77 32.51 6.97
C SER A 711 8.74 32.85 8.47
N SER A 712 8.09 32.03 9.30
CA SER A 712 8.13 32.13 10.77
C SER A 712 9.38 31.52 11.42
N LEU A 713 10.31 31.01 10.61
CA LEU A 713 11.61 30.44 11.02
C LEU A 713 12.78 31.45 10.87
N LYS A 714 12.48 32.73 10.62
CA LYS A 714 13.47 33.82 10.61
C LYS A 714 13.51 34.58 11.91
#